data_AF-A0A6N9BVV4-F1
#
_entry.id   AF-A0A6N9BVV4-F1
#
_cell.length_a   1.000
_cell.length_b   1.000
_cell.length_c   1.000
_cell.angle_alpha   90.00
_cell.angle_beta   90.00
_cell.angle_gamma   90.00
#
_symmetry.space_group_name_H-M   'P 1'
#
loop_
_entity.id
_entity.type
_entity.pdbx_description
1 polymer ?
#
loop_
_entity_poly.entity_id
_entity_poly.type
_entity_poly.pdbx_seq_one_letter_code
_entity_poly.pdbx_strand_id
1 'polypeptide(L)'
;AASPRDEVVHSLDVIRKGDWKFIEEGIDYYGWNTDAPELYDMAADPYEQTNLASSETAKVAELRERLTHHAQFARGAEASDDIPDYPPAVYGEEEEAAFADQVETAVRQLRAGNPAPSPVRLEVSGANVKLVHDETLDADSVPPTSAFAVVLKPGYRSAEVASVVVSGRDVTLTLTEAPTGETLGLTYEVPDAGAIRDEDELEAAGRVWIAATLPSTDASLSALALTDSDGGAVSVNETFAAGTTSYTASVPHDVARLTLTPTTADSNATVSYLAADETTLADDDATTEALDTTLAVGANTIKVEVTAEDGITTRAYTVTVTRAAAWVWTTTMTVGDSSGRGFSSLPNPDVGGLEDDTFEYAGLTRRVQIVAAAASGVVFRTRNGGDTFDGLVLEWAGEVLPLDDATRSSNTFTWNQAWLDASAPSLNAATYETTLPRGGSETVCLREGSAACPPTPAFDDGASASRAVAENAPAGTAVGTPVAATVVSGDSLAYSLAGPNRAEFAIDASTGQLTTVAVLDHEAGGSRSLTVSATDGNSGAASIPVTVSVTDVDEPPDAPPAPTVSGASSTSLSVSWDAPSNAGRPALTDYDLQYRAGAEGAFTDWAHAGTETAAAITGLSADTAYQVQVLARNADGASAWSATGEGRTEAEEEALTAWFENVPDAHDGATEFTLTLKFSARVSTLVRNLRHDRLVVTNGTVTGMRRVDRTAEGAAEFTVRITPTGRDAVTVSLPADGTACDAGGVCTADGVQLSQGADTTVPGPAADAAVEGDVRLVNGGTAQEGRVEIHHNSEWGTVCDDRFGSDDAAVVCRQLGYTGGAAHRQAAFGEGTGTIWMDDVQCTGSESRLADCPFLGWSVHNCRHSEDVGVSCGAASSLSLTRATVSSAELTLRYDRALDGGSVPSPGDFVVTADASTGM
;
A
#
# COMPACT_ATOMS: atom_id res chain seq x y z
N ALA A 1 63.22 9.93 -48.57
CA ALA A 1 63.84 10.40 -49.83
C ALA A 1 62.73 10.57 -50.87
N ALA A 2 63.05 10.90 -52.12
CA ALA A 2 62.12 11.43 -53.12
C ALA A 2 60.91 10.53 -53.53
N SER A 3 59.91 11.21 -54.10
CA SER A 3 58.81 10.74 -54.99
C SER A 3 59.38 10.18 -56.34
N PRO A 4 58.62 9.69 -57.36
CA PRO A 4 57.16 9.89 -57.60
C PRO A 4 56.31 8.73 -58.21
N ARG A 5 54.98 8.93 -58.20
CA ARG A 5 53.91 8.79 -59.25
C ARG A 5 54.19 7.99 -60.55
N ASP A 6 53.23 7.33 -61.24
CA ASP A 6 51.81 6.92 -61.07
C ASP A 6 51.57 5.68 -62.04
N GLU A 7 50.42 5.12 -62.46
CA GLU A 7 48.96 5.46 -62.47
C GLU A 7 48.08 4.16 -62.64
N VAL A 8 46.83 4.23 -63.16
CA VAL A 8 45.77 3.15 -63.13
C VAL A 8 45.12 2.92 -64.53
N VAL A 9 44.67 1.75 -65.06
CA VAL A 9 44.51 0.31 -64.68
C VAL A 9 43.06 -0.23 -64.44
N HIS A 10 42.40 -0.75 -65.51
CA HIS A 10 41.29 -1.76 -65.54
C HIS A 10 39.94 -1.45 -64.80
N SER A 11 38.97 -2.38 -64.70
CA SER A 11 37.99 -2.91 -65.71
C SER A 11 37.15 -4.09 -65.12
N LEU A 12 35.84 -4.16 -65.44
CA LEU A 12 34.94 -5.34 -65.41
C LEU A 12 34.60 -6.13 -64.09
N ASP A 13 33.30 -6.45 -64.00
CA ASP A 13 32.62 -7.68 -63.56
C ASP A 13 32.46 -8.16 -62.08
N VAL A 14 31.16 -8.19 -61.71
CA VAL A 14 30.38 -9.28 -61.04
C VAL A 14 30.64 -9.60 -59.56
N ILE A 15 29.57 -9.40 -58.76
CA ILE A 15 29.47 -9.72 -57.33
C ILE A 15 28.60 -10.98 -57.11
N ARG A 16 28.95 -11.83 -56.14
CA ARG A 16 27.98 -12.71 -55.43
C ARG A 16 28.46 -13.15 -54.04
N LYS A 17 27.57 -13.04 -53.04
CA LYS A 17 27.74 -13.35 -51.59
C LYS A 17 28.76 -12.42 -50.89
N GLY A 18 28.52 -11.82 -49.73
CA GLY A 18 27.57 -12.06 -48.65
C GLY A 18 28.26 -11.70 -47.32
N ASP A 19 27.66 -10.75 -46.59
CA ASP A 19 27.82 -10.44 -45.16
C ASP A 19 29.07 -9.66 -44.62
N TRP A 20 28.82 -8.96 -43.50
CA TRP A 20 29.73 -8.37 -42.49
C TRP A 20 30.51 -7.06 -42.76
N LYS A 21 29.80 -5.93 -42.59
CA LYS A 21 29.87 -4.98 -41.43
C LYS A 21 31.23 -4.41 -40.94
N PHE A 22 31.16 -3.15 -40.45
CA PHE A 22 32.17 -2.33 -39.72
C PHE A 22 33.23 -1.63 -40.61
N ILE A 23 33.84 -0.48 -40.23
CA ILE A 23 33.90 0.20 -38.92
C ILE A 23 33.99 1.77 -39.01
N GLU A 24 33.92 2.43 -37.86
CA GLU A 24 34.40 3.77 -37.40
C GLU A 24 35.45 4.54 -38.27
N GLU A 25 35.71 5.87 -38.20
CA GLU A 25 35.37 7.03 -37.33
C GLU A 25 35.80 8.33 -38.10
N GLY A 26 35.48 9.60 -37.78
CA GLY A 26 34.74 10.25 -36.68
C GLY A 26 35.05 11.78 -36.68
N ILE A 27 34.71 12.51 -35.59
CA ILE A 27 35.26 13.85 -35.17
C ILE A 27 34.82 15.10 -36.02
N ASP A 28 34.28 16.22 -35.48
CA ASP A 28 33.69 16.50 -34.14
C ASP A 28 32.97 17.88 -34.04
N TYR A 29 32.12 18.00 -33.00
CA TYR A 29 31.77 19.21 -32.21
C TYR A 29 30.81 20.35 -32.68
N TYR A 30 30.10 20.89 -31.66
CA TYR A 30 29.10 21.98 -31.61
C TYR A 30 27.76 21.72 -32.31
N GLY A 31 26.58 22.04 -31.73
CA GLY A 31 26.28 22.59 -30.40
C GLY A 31 24.76 22.55 -30.12
N TRP A 32 24.32 22.70 -28.86
CA TRP A 32 22.89 22.57 -28.48
C TRP A 32 22.05 23.83 -28.80
N ASN A 33 20.91 23.64 -29.46
CA ASN A 33 19.54 23.82 -28.91
C ASN A 33 18.53 24.47 -29.88
N THR A 34 17.28 24.01 -29.79
CA THR A 34 16.00 24.66 -30.20
C THR A 34 15.68 24.90 -31.68
N ASP A 35 14.37 24.73 -31.93
CA ASP A 35 13.53 25.22 -33.04
C ASP A 35 13.59 24.54 -34.41
N ALA A 36 12.38 24.42 -34.99
CA ALA A 36 12.02 23.86 -36.30
C ALA A 36 11.04 24.85 -36.98
N PRO A 37 10.53 24.63 -38.21
CA PRO A 37 10.84 23.61 -39.22
C PRO A 37 11.25 24.22 -40.58
N GLU A 38 11.54 23.38 -41.61
CA GLU A 38 10.94 23.45 -42.97
C GLU A 38 11.64 22.56 -44.02
N LEU A 39 10.81 21.94 -44.89
CA LEU A 39 10.96 21.65 -46.33
C LEU A 39 12.37 21.66 -46.99
N TYR A 40 12.84 20.51 -47.47
CA TYR A 40 12.74 20.11 -48.90
C TYR A 40 13.26 18.68 -49.15
N ASP A 41 12.72 17.99 -50.17
CA ASP A 41 13.24 16.70 -50.64
C ASP A 41 14.32 16.90 -51.73
N MET A 42 15.32 16.02 -51.80
CA MET A 42 16.50 16.17 -52.65
C MET A 42 16.36 15.42 -53.98
N ALA A 43 15.94 16.14 -55.03
CA ALA A 43 16.11 15.68 -56.40
C ALA A 43 17.62 15.54 -56.75
N ALA A 44 18.06 14.34 -57.13
CA ALA A 44 19.41 14.09 -57.60
C ALA A 44 19.60 14.54 -59.07
N ASP A 45 20.74 15.15 -59.38
CA ASP A 45 21.01 15.84 -60.66
C ASP A 45 21.48 14.87 -61.78
N PRO A 46 20.77 14.79 -62.93
CA PRO A 46 21.11 13.88 -64.03
C PRO A 46 22.12 14.48 -65.04
N TYR A 47 23.29 14.94 -64.58
CA TYR A 47 24.27 15.61 -65.47
C TYR A 47 25.47 14.77 -65.97
N GLU A 48 25.72 13.55 -65.45
CA GLU A 48 26.89 12.75 -65.86
C GLU A 48 26.62 11.62 -66.89
N GLN A 49 25.38 11.22 -67.15
CA GLN A 49 25.09 10.13 -68.11
C GLN A 49 25.12 10.55 -69.60
N THR A 50 24.98 11.84 -69.90
CA THR A 50 24.84 12.36 -71.27
C THR A 50 26.10 12.26 -72.15
N ASN A 51 27.26 11.97 -71.57
CA ASN A 51 28.54 11.88 -72.28
C ASN A 51 28.90 10.47 -72.81
N LEU A 52 28.11 9.44 -72.51
CA LEU A 52 28.34 8.08 -73.02
C LEU A 52 27.51 7.78 -74.28
N ALA A 53 26.18 7.93 -74.19
CA ALA A 53 25.26 7.68 -75.31
C ALA A 53 25.57 8.53 -76.56
N SER A 54 26.02 9.78 -76.35
CA SER A 54 26.43 10.70 -77.42
C SER A 54 27.66 10.22 -78.21
N SER A 55 28.47 9.29 -77.67
CA SER A 55 29.64 8.73 -78.38
C SER A 55 29.30 7.61 -79.35
N GLU A 56 28.13 6.96 -79.22
CA GLU A 56 27.79 5.77 -79.99
C GLU A 56 26.90 6.11 -81.18
N THR A 57 25.88 6.96 -80.99
CA THR A 57 25.07 7.51 -82.09
C THR A 57 25.94 8.23 -83.14
N ALA A 58 27.02 8.90 -82.71
CA ALA A 58 27.99 9.54 -83.59
C ALA A 58 28.75 8.52 -84.48
N LYS A 59 29.17 7.37 -83.92
CA LYS A 59 29.85 6.29 -84.67
C LYS A 59 28.91 5.61 -85.66
N VAL A 60 27.64 5.39 -85.27
CA VAL A 60 26.61 4.84 -86.17
C VAL A 60 26.31 5.78 -87.32
N ALA A 61 26.30 7.10 -87.08
CA ALA A 61 26.18 8.11 -88.13
C ALA A 61 27.39 8.09 -89.09
N GLU A 62 28.62 8.09 -88.57
CA GLU A 62 29.85 8.02 -89.39
C GLU A 62 29.88 6.74 -90.26
N LEU A 63 29.48 5.60 -89.71
CA LEU A 63 29.40 4.34 -90.46
C LEU A 63 28.33 4.36 -91.55
N ARG A 64 27.14 4.94 -91.29
CA ARG A 64 26.10 5.14 -92.32
C ARG A 64 26.53 6.12 -93.42
N GLU A 65 27.25 7.18 -93.06
CA GLU A 65 27.78 8.15 -94.02
C GLU A 65 28.87 7.51 -94.90
N ARG A 66 29.78 6.74 -94.32
CA ARG A 66 30.81 5.98 -95.05
C ARG A 66 30.21 4.92 -95.99
N LEU A 67 29.18 4.19 -95.57
CA LEU A 67 28.42 3.26 -96.43
C LEU A 67 27.79 4.01 -97.62
N THR A 68 27.18 5.16 -97.37
CA THR A 68 26.56 6.01 -98.40
C THR A 68 27.59 6.53 -99.40
N HIS A 69 28.76 6.98 -98.91
CA HIS A 69 29.83 7.50 -99.76
C HIS A 69 30.49 6.41 -100.62
N HIS A 70 30.59 5.17 -100.11
CA HIS A 70 31.06 4.01 -100.88
C HIS A 70 30.07 3.64 -102.01
N ALA A 71 28.77 3.58 -101.69
CA ALA A 71 27.71 3.30 -102.65
C ALA A 71 27.56 4.39 -103.74
N GLN A 72 27.91 5.64 -103.45
CA GLN A 72 27.96 6.72 -104.45
C GLN A 72 29.15 6.60 -105.39
N PHE A 73 30.34 6.22 -104.88
CA PHE A 73 31.52 6.02 -105.72
C PHE A 73 31.34 4.88 -106.74
N ALA A 74 30.57 3.85 -106.38
CA ALA A 74 30.21 2.73 -107.26
C ALA A 74 29.19 3.08 -108.38
N ARG A 75 28.57 4.28 -108.35
CA ARG A 75 27.53 4.70 -109.33
C ARG A 75 27.87 5.99 -110.09
N GLY A 76 29.11 6.47 -109.99
CA GLY A 76 29.58 7.73 -110.58
C GLY A 76 30.28 7.61 -111.93
N ALA A 77 29.83 6.74 -112.84
CA ALA A 77 30.58 6.39 -114.06
C ALA A 77 29.74 6.21 -115.34
N GLU A 78 28.75 7.08 -115.60
CA GLU A 78 28.07 7.13 -116.90
C GLU A 78 27.61 8.57 -117.24
N ALA A 79 27.42 8.86 -118.54
CA ALA A 79 26.94 10.13 -119.12
C ALA A 79 27.83 11.39 -118.99
N SER A 80 28.92 11.41 -119.76
CA SER A 80 29.52 12.65 -120.30
C SER A 80 30.01 12.42 -121.74
N ASP A 81 29.08 12.52 -122.71
CA ASP A 81 29.37 12.28 -124.13
C ASP A 81 30.23 13.40 -124.76
N ASP A 82 31.55 13.30 -124.62
CA ASP A 82 32.51 13.60 -125.70
C ASP A 82 33.92 13.08 -125.36
N ILE A 83 34.70 12.67 -126.39
CA ILE A 83 36.07 12.07 -126.37
C ILE A 83 36.13 10.51 -126.29
N PRO A 84 36.84 9.82 -127.22
CA PRO A 84 36.92 8.35 -127.28
C PRO A 84 38.22 7.72 -126.71
N ASP A 85 38.21 6.37 -126.65
CA ASP A 85 39.31 5.40 -126.40
C ASP A 85 39.96 5.32 -125.00
N TYR A 86 39.54 4.35 -124.16
CA TYR A 86 40.39 3.30 -123.56
C TYR A 86 39.56 2.18 -122.85
N PRO A 87 40.01 0.91 -122.79
CA PRO A 87 39.32 -0.22 -122.11
C PRO A 87 39.59 -0.32 -120.58
N PRO A 88 38.88 -1.19 -119.83
CA PRO A 88 38.58 -0.98 -118.39
C PRO A 88 39.50 -1.69 -117.38
N ALA A 89 39.24 -1.43 -116.09
CA ALA A 89 39.75 -2.20 -114.94
C ALA A 89 38.58 -2.70 -114.06
N VAL A 90 38.80 -3.79 -113.31
CA VAL A 90 37.77 -4.51 -112.53
C VAL A 90 38.11 -4.47 -111.03
N TYR A 91 37.10 -4.25 -110.20
CA TYR A 91 37.07 -4.59 -108.77
C TYR A 91 35.77 -5.39 -108.50
N GLY A 92 35.79 -6.30 -107.51
CA GLY A 92 34.85 -7.43 -107.45
C GLY A 92 34.04 -7.56 -106.15
N GLU A 93 33.00 -8.39 -106.21
CA GLU A 93 31.88 -8.48 -105.27
C GLU A 93 32.22 -9.05 -103.87
N GLU A 94 33.43 -9.58 -103.64
CA GLU A 94 33.80 -10.23 -102.37
C GLU A 94 33.98 -9.25 -101.19
N GLU A 95 34.40 -8.01 -101.42
CA GLU A 95 34.56 -7.02 -100.33
C GLU A 95 33.22 -6.46 -99.84
N GLU A 96 32.20 -6.36 -100.71
CA GLU A 96 30.88 -5.83 -100.35
C GLU A 96 30.11 -6.80 -99.45
N ALA A 97 30.20 -8.11 -99.72
CA ALA A 97 29.62 -9.15 -98.87
C ALA A 97 30.29 -9.24 -97.48
N ALA A 98 31.62 -9.11 -97.42
CA ALA A 98 32.36 -9.11 -96.15
C ALA A 98 32.05 -7.88 -95.28
N PHE A 99 31.77 -6.72 -95.90
CA PHE A 99 31.36 -5.52 -95.16
C PHE A 99 29.92 -5.64 -94.64
N ALA A 100 29.00 -6.23 -95.41
CA ALA A 100 27.63 -6.46 -94.98
C ALA A 100 27.53 -7.38 -93.74
N ASP A 101 28.27 -8.50 -93.71
CA ASP A 101 28.32 -9.43 -92.58
C ASP A 101 28.88 -8.79 -91.30
N GLN A 102 29.87 -7.89 -91.43
CA GLN A 102 30.38 -7.08 -90.31
C GLN A 102 29.34 -6.08 -89.79
N VAL A 103 28.58 -5.43 -90.68
CA VAL A 103 27.49 -4.52 -90.28
C VAL A 103 26.37 -5.27 -89.56
N GLU A 104 25.94 -6.42 -90.07
CA GLU A 104 24.90 -7.21 -89.40
C GLU A 104 25.38 -7.79 -88.06
N THR A 105 26.65 -8.21 -87.98
CA THR A 105 27.29 -8.61 -86.71
C THR A 105 27.32 -7.46 -85.70
N ALA A 106 27.65 -6.24 -86.13
CA ALA A 106 27.66 -5.06 -85.26
C ALA A 106 26.24 -4.70 -84.77
N VAL A 107 25.21 -4.79 -85.62
CA VAL A 107 23.81 -4.59 -85.23
C VAL A 107 23.35 -5.64 -84.21
N ARG A 108 23.74 -6.91 -84.38
CA ARG A 108 23.45 -7.97 -83.40
C ARG A 108 24.18 -7.76 -82.07
N GLN A 109 25.39 -7.18 -82.08
CA GLN A 109 26.12 -6.84 -80.85
C GLN A 109 25.51 -5.62 -80.12
N LEU A 110 25.03 -4.62 -80.85
CA LEU A 110 24.29 -3.49 -80.27
C LEU A 110 22.96 -3.95 -79.63
N ARG A 111 22.18 -4.79 -80.32
CA ARG A 111 20.95 -5.40 -79.79
C ARG A 111 21.17 -6.35 -78.60
N ALA A 112 22.40 -6.77 -78.33
CA ALA A 112 22.76 -7.53 -77.12
C ALA A 112 23.16 -6.64 -75.93
N GLY A 113 23.21 -5.31 -76.12
CA GLY A 113 23.58 -4.33 -75.11
C GLY A 113 22.42 -3.51 -74.55
N ASN A 114 21.31 -3.35 -75.28
CA ASN A 114 20.11 -2.69 -74.75
C ASN A 114 19.39 -3.65 -73.78
N PRO A 115 18.97 -3.21 -72.58
CA PRO A 115 18.04 -3.97 -71.76
C PRO A 115 16.68 -4.08 -72.48
N ALA A 116 15.80 -4.95 -71.97
CA ALA A 116 14.42 -5.03 -72.44
C ALA A 116 13.51 -4.16 -71.55
N PRO A 117 12.44 -3.54 -72.11
CA PRO A 117 11.61 -2.58 -71.41
C PRO A 117 11.03 -3.14 -70.11
N SER A 118 11.23 -2.41 -69.02
CA SER A 118 10.97 -2.89 -67.66
C SER A 118 10.13 -1.89 -66.84
N PRO A 119 9.02 -2.31 -66.20
CA PRO A 119 8.18 -1.43 -65.40
C PRO A 119 8.89 -1.04 -64.10
N VAL A 120 9.12 0.25 -63.93
CA VAL A 120 9.84 0.85 -62.78
C VAL A 120 8.89 1.33 -61.68
N ARG A 121 7.65 1.69 -62.05
CA ARG A 121 6.65 2.23 -61.13
C ARG A 121 5.25 1.70 -61.47
N LEU A 122 4.43 1.51 -60.45
CA LEU A 122 3.00 1.24 -60.57
C LEU A 122 2.21 2.33 -59.82
N GLU A 123 1.23 2.91 -60.49
CA GLU A 123 0.36 3.99 -59.98
C GLU A 123 -1.09 3.48 -60.03
N VAL A 124 -1.89 3.72 -58.98
CA VAL A 124 -3.31 3.29 -58.94
C VAL A 124 -4.21 4.51 -58.71
N SER A 125 -5.30 4.61 -59.49
CA SER A 125 -6.28 5.68 -59.37
C SER A 125 -7.67 5.15 -59.72
N GLY A 126 -8.49 4.92 -58.68
CA GLY A 126 -9.77 4.21 -58.81
C GLY A 126 -9.57 2.82 -59.43
N ALA A 127 -10.30 2.53 -60.50
CA ALA A 127 -10.17 1.26 -61.24
C ALA A 127 -8.98 1.21 -62.23
N ASN A 128 -8.18 2.28 -62.36
CA ASN A 128 -7.03 2.29 -63.28
C ASN A 128 -5.73 1.92 -62.54
N VAL A 129 -4.99 0.97 -63.11
CA VAL A 129 -3.65 0.54 -62.67
C VAL A 129 -2.68 0.82 -63.80
N LYS A 130 -1.72 1.69 -63.56
CA LYS A 130 -0.80 2.22 -64.58
C LYS A 130 0.63 1.74 -64.29
N LEU A 131 1.27 1.10 -65.25
CA LEU A 131 2.65 0.63 -65.18
C LEU A 131 3.53 1.54 -66.03
N VAL A 132 4.45 2.26 -65.39
CA VAL A 132 5.40 3.17 -66.04
C VAL A 132 6.72 2.44 -66.26
N HIS A 133 7.16 2.37 -67.51
CA HIS A 133 8.41 1.73 -67.92
C HIS A 133 9.57 2.73 -67.94
N ASP A 134 10.79 2.21 -67.92
CA ASP A 134 12.04 2.97 -68.03
C ASP A 134 12.19 3.66 -69.39
N GLU A 135 11.72 3.02 -70.46
CA GLU A 135 11.80 3.52 -71.84
C GLU A 135 10.43 3.64 -72.55
N THR A 136 10.46 4.08 -73.81
CA THR A 136 9.26 4.31 -74.62
C THR A 136 8.84 3.03 -75.34
N LEU A 137 7.56 2.69 -75.23
CA LEU A 137 6.95 1.49 -75.79
C LEU A 137 6.31 1.79 -77.15
N ASP A 138 6.33 0.80 -78.05
CA ASP A 138 5.54 0.84 -79.27
C ASP A 138 4.04 0.87 -78.93
N ALA A 139 3.34 1.90 -79.40
CA ALA A 139 1.92 2.10 -79.14
C ALA A 139 1.02 1.05 -79.83
N ASP A 140 1.50 0.39 -80.89
CA ASP A 140 0.80 -0.72 -81.53
C ASP A 140 1.05 -2.08 -80.81
N SER A 141 2.00 -2.15 -79.86
CA SER A 141 2.37 -3.35 -79.10
C SER A 141 1.41 -3.70 -77.94
N VAL A 142 0.09 -3.59 -78.17
CA VAL A 142 -0.95 -3.76 -77.13
C VAL A 142 -1.26 -5.25 -76.85
N PRO A 143 -0.91 -5.79 -75.67
CA PRO A 143 -1.27 -7.16 -75.29
C PRO A 143 -2.77 -7.33 -75.00
N PRO A 144 -3.32 -8.56 -75.15
CA PRO A 144 -4.67 -8.86 -74.74
C PRO A 144 -4.83 -8.75 -73.21
N THR A 145 -6.04 -8.43 -72.75
CA THR A 145 -6.35 -8.32 -71.30
C THR A 145 -6.00 -9.60 -70.52
N SER A 146 -6.11 -10.77 -71.16
CA SER A 146 -5.74 -12.07 -70.58
C SER A 146 -4.25 -12.30 -70.35
N ALA A 147 -3.36 -11.40 -70.79
CA ALA A 147 -1.93 -11.44 -70.49
C ALA A 147 -1.59 -10.91 -69.08
N PHE A 148 -2.57 -10.32 -68.37
CA PHE A 148 -2.40 -9.78 -67.03
C PHE A 148 -3.25 -10.54 -66.02
N ALA A 149 -2.63 -10.96 -64.91
CA ALA A 149 -3.30 -11.46 -63.73
C ALA A 149 -3.11 -10.46 -62.57
N VAL A 150 -4.21 -9.81 -62.16
CA VAL A 150 -4.22 -8.88 -61.03
C VAL A 150 -4.85 -9.57 -59.83
N VAL A 151 -4.12 -9.61 -58.71
CA VAL A 151 -4.44 -10.38 -57.51
C VAL A 151 -4.36 -9.49 -56.27
N LEU A 152 -5.45 -9.40 -55.52
CA LEU A 152 -5.55 -8.60 -54.30
C LEU A 152 -5.21 -9.44 -53.04
N LYS A 153 -4.58 -8.80 -52.04
CA LYS A 153 -4.27 -9.41 -50.74
C LYS A 153 -4.70 -8.51 -49.56
N PRO A 154 -5.23 -9.04 -48.44
CA PRO A 154 -5.32 -10.46 -48.08
C PRO A 154 -6.63 -11.11 -48.52
N GLY A 155 -6.59 -11.84 -49.64
CA GLY A 155 -7.73 -12.60 -50.15
C GLY A 155 -7.40 -13.51 -51.33
N TYR A 156 -6.35 -13.20 -52.09
CA TYR A 156 -6.02 -13.85 -53.38
C TYR A 156 -7.18 -13.78 -54.38
N ARG A 157 -7.95 -12.68 -54.32
CA ARG A 157 -9.04 -12.41 -55.25
C ARG A 157 -8.46 -11.89 -56.57
N SER A 158 -8.88 -12.48 -57.68
CA SER A 158 -8.53 -12.02 -59.02
C SER A 158 -9.43 -10.86 -59.45
N ALA A 159 -8.84 -9.72 -59.83
CA ALA A 159 -9.56 -8.63 -60.49
C ALA A 159 -9.53 -8.83 -62.01
N GLU A 160 -10.64 -8.55 -62.69
CA GLU A 160 -10.74 -8.69 -64.15
C GLU A 160 -10.31 -7.39 -64.85
N VAL A 161 -9.48 -7.52 -65.90
CA VAL A 161 -8.99 -6.38 -66.69
C VAL A 161 -9.93 -6.14 -67.86
N ALA A 162 -10.64 -5.01 -67.84
CA ALA A 162 -11.60 -4.62 -68.86
C ALA A 162 -10.94 -4.07 -70.14
N SER A 163 -9.82 -3.35 -70.00
CA SER A 163 -9.07 -2.81 -71.14
C SER A 163 -7.59 -2.57 -70.83
N VAL A 164 -6.76 -2.61 -71.88
CA VAL A 164 -5.32 -2.29 -71.87
C VAL A 164 -5.09 -1.14 -72.85
N VAL A 165 -4.26 -0.16 -72.47
CA VAL A 165 -3.79 0.92 -73.35
C VAL A 165 -2.29 1.10 -73.17
N VAL A 166 -1.53 1.09 -74.26
CA VAL A 166 -0.09 1.44 -74.29
C VAL A 166 0.04 2.87 -74.83
N SER A 167 0.80 3.72 -74.15
CA SER A 167 0.97 5.13 -74.55
C SER A 167 2.28 5.70 -74.00
N GLY A 168 3.28 5.91 -74.87
CA GLY A 168 4.59 6.39 -74.45
C GLY A 168 5.27 5.35 -73.55
N ARG A 169 5.50 5.67 -72.27
CA ARG A 169 6.09 4.70 -71.31
C ARG A 169 5.05 3.94 -70.49
N ASP A 170 3.77 4.28 -70.69
CA ASP A 170 2.69 3.92 -69.78
C ASP A 170 1.84 2.78 -70.35
N VAL A 171 1.73 1.68 -69.61
CA VAL A 171 0.73 0.63 -69.84
C VAL A 171 -0.37 0.79 -68.81
N THR A 172 -1.54 1.25 -69.24
CA THR A 172 -2.70 1.47 -68.37
C THR A 172 -3.67 0.31 -68.50
N LEU A 173 -3.95 -0.35 -67.38
CA LEU A 173 -5.00 -1.35 -67.23
C LEU A 173 -6.21 -0.69 -66.56
N THR A 174 -7.39 -0.86 -67.13
CA THR A 174 -8.65 -0.52 -66.43
C THR A 174 -9.28 -1.82 -65.93
N LEU A 175 -9.53 -1.90 -64.63
CA LEU A 175 -10.20 -3.02 -63.97
C LEU A 175 -11.72 -2.87 -64.07
N THR A 176 -12.45 -3.99 -63.95
CA THR A 176 -13.93 -3.98 -63.90
C THR A 176 -14.50 -3.31 -62.65
N GLU A 177 -13.77 -3.39 -61.53
CA GLU A 177 -14.10 -2.78 -60.24
C GLU A 177 -12.84 -2.14 -59.63
N ALA A 178 -13.01 -1.09 -58.82
CA ALA A 178 -11.89 -0.46 -58.13
C ALA A 178 -11.45 -1.32 -56.92
N PRO A 179 -10.15 -1.60 -56.74
CA PRO A 179 -9.66 -2.36 -55.60
C PRO A 179 -9.62 -1.46 -54.36
N THR A 180 -9.94 -2.01 -53.18
CA THR A 180 -10.00 -1.28 -51.91
C THR A 180 -9.37 -2.09 -50.78
N GLY A 181 -8.66 -1.41 -49.86
CA GLY A 181 -8.15 -1.99 -48.61
C GLY A 181 -7.18 -3.18 -48.73
N GLU A 182 -6.68 -3.50 -49.93
CA GLU A 182 -5.84 -4.66 -50.22
C GLU A 182 -4.52 -4.26 -50.89
N THR A 183 -3.43 -4.99 -50.63
CA THR A 183 -2.19 -4.88 -51.42
C THR A 183 -2.44 -5.46 -52.81
N LEU A 184 -2.35 -4.61 -53.84
CA LEU A 184 -2.48 -5.04 -55.24
C LEU A 184 -1.18 -5.67 -55.71
N GLY A 185 -1.23 -6.94 -56.12
CA GLY A 185 -0.14 -7.65 -56.79
C GLY A 185 -0.48 -7.93 -58.24
N LEU A 186 0.41 -7.57 -59.16
CA LEU A 186 0.22 -7.78 -60.60
C LEU A 186 1.25 -8.77 -61.15
N THR A 187 0.82 -9.65 -62.06
CA THR A 187 1.69 -10.47 -62.90
C THR A 187 1.32 -10.26 -64.38
N TYR A 188 2.32 -10.00 -65.21
CA TYR A 188 2.25 -10.04 -66.67
C TYR A 188 2.92 -11.31 -67.17
N GLU A 189 2.32 -12.00 -68.14
CA GLU A 189 2.93 -13.10 -68.89
C GLU A 189 2.98 -12.76 -70.39
N VAL A 190 4.15 -12.95 -71.02
CA VAL A 190 4.34 -12.61 -72.44
C VAL A 190 3.46 -13.52 -73.34
N PRO A 191 2.60 -12.95 -74.20
CA PRO A 191 1.77 -13.69 -75.14
C PRO A 191 2.51 -14.03 -76.44
N ASP A 192 2.08 -15.10 -77.13
CA ASP A 192 2.63 -15.50 -78.45
C ASP A 192 2.49 -14.43 -79.56
N ALA A 193 1.64 -13.44 -79.36
CA ALA A 193 1.46 -12.28 -80.24
C ALA A 193 0.95 -11.07 -79.44
N GLY A 194 1.41 -9.86 -79.79
CA GLY A 194 1.08 -8.64 -79.05
C GLY A 194 1.82 -8.50 -77.72
N ALA A 195 3.05 -9.03 -77.60
CA ALA A 195 3.90 -8.75 -76.46
C ALA A 195 4.24 -7.25 -76.40
N ILE A 196 4.37 -6.69 -75.19
CA ILE A 196 4.81 -5.30 -74.98
C ILE A 196 6.24 -5.16 -75.52
N ARG A 197 6.50 -4.13 -76.33
CA ARG A 197 7.80 -3.87 -76.95
C ARG A 197 8.22 -2.41 -76.87
N ASP A 198 9.51 -2.15 -76.97
CA ASP A 198 10.07 -0.81 -77.22
C ASP A 198 9.95 -0.43 -78.72
N GLU A 199 10.39 0.78 -79.09
CA GLU A 199 10.45 1.23 -80.49
C GLU A 199 11.49 0.47 -81.36
N ASP A 200 12.32 -0.41 -80.77
CA ASP A 200 13.37 -1.22 -81.43
C ASP A 200 13.00 -2.71 -81.58
N GLU A 201 11.76 -3.09 -81.22
CA GLU A 201 11.15 -4.42 -81.19
C GLU A 201 11.63 -5.41 -80.09
N LEU A 202 12.26 -4.95 -79.01
CA LEU A 202 12.64 -5.78 -77.85
C LEU A 202 11.43 -6.06 -76.94
N GLU A 203 11.19 -7.34 -76.62
CA GLU A 203 10.03 -7.78 -75.82
C GLU A 203 10.26 -7.64 -74.31
N ALA A 204 9.30 -7.03 -73.60
CA ALA A 204 9.33 -6.84 -72.16
C ALA A 204 9.42 -8.16 -71.37
N ALA A 205 10.10 -8.14 -70.23
CA ALA A 205 10.38 -9.36 -69.45
C ALA A 205 9.10 -9.98 -68.83
N GLY A 206 8.64 -11.09 -69.41
CA GLY A 206 7.33 -11.70 -69.14
C GLY A 206 7.08 -12.37 -67.78
N ARG A 207 7.72 -11.93 -66.69
CA ARG A 207 7.32 -12.19 -65.29
C ARG A 207 7.78 -11.06 -64.35
N VAL A 208 6.93 -10.05 -64.20
CA VAL A 208 7.08 -8.97 -63.22
C VAL A 208 6.16 -9.23 -62.01
N TRP A 209 6.62 -8.87 -60.81
CA TRP A 209 5.79 -8.73 -59.61
C TRP A 209 6.00 -7.35 -59.00
N ILE A 210 4.99 -6.48 -59.08
CA ILE A 210 4.96 -5.20 -58.37
C ILE A 210 3.82 -5.24 -57.36
N ALA A 211 4.04 -4.65 -56.19
CA ALA A 211 3.06 -4.54 -55.12
C ALA A 211 2.84 -3.07 -54.74
N ALA A 212 1.59 -2.66 -54.60
CA ALA A 212 1.22 -1.34 -54.08
C ALA A 212 0.24 -1.47 -52.91
N THR A 213 0.44 -0.66 -51.88
CA THR A 213 -0.54 -0.42 -50.81
C THR A 213 -1.58 0.56 -51.32
N LEU A 214 -2.86 0.24 -51.16
CA LEU A 214 -3.97 1.13 -51.51
C LEU A 214 -4.36 1.98 -50.28
N PRO A 215 -4.83 3.22 -50.48
CA PRO A 215 -5.28 4.06 -49.38
C PRO A 215 -6.51 3.46 -48.69
N SER A 216 -6.65 3.77 -47.41
CA SER A 216 -7.73 3.33 -46.54
C SER A 216 -9.09 3.93 -46.93
N THR A 217 -10.14 3.13 -46.75
CA THR A 217 -11.55 3.53 -46.95
C THR A 217 -12.29 3.66 -45.61
N ASP A 218 -11.61 3.67 -44.46
CA ASP A 218 -12.26 3.76 -43.15
C ASP A 218 -12.54 5.22 -42.75
N ALA A 219 -13.74 5.68 -43.09
CA ALA A 219 -14.28 6.98 -42.67
C ALA A 219 -15.00 6.92 -41.30
N SER A 220 -14.75 5.93 -40.44
CA SER A 220 -15.42 5.87 -39.14
C SER A 220 -14.70 6.67 -38.05
N LEU A 221 -15.46 7.08 -37.03
CA LEU A 221 -14.92 7.58 -35.77
C LEU A 221 -14.73 6.41 -34.79
N SER A 222 -13.61 6.43 -34.05
CA SER A 222 -13.32 5.54 -32.92
C SER A 222 -13.81 6.11 -31.59
N ALA A 223 -13.89 7.44 -31.46
CA ALA A 223 -14.49 8.14 -30.32
C ALA A 223 -15.09 9.51 -30.73
N LEU A 224 -15.89 10.07 -29.83
CA LEU A 224 -16.46 11.41 -29.92
C LEU A 224 -16.62 11.96 -28.49
N ALA A 225 -15.99 13.09 -28.19
CA ALA A 225 -16.07 13.77 -26.91
C ALA A 225 -16.59 15.21 -27.07
N LEU A 226 -17.33 15.69 -26.07
CA LEU A 226 -17.82 17.06 -25.97
C LEU A 226 -17.40 17.63 -24.61
N THR A 227 -16.87 18.86 -24.58
CA THR A 227 -16.56 19.58 -23.33
C THR A 227 -17.13 21.00 -23.35
N ASP A 228 -17.54 21.48 -22.18
CA ASP A 228 -17.92 22.88 -21.96
C ASP A 228 -16.67 23.80 -21.80
N SER A 229 -16.91 25.10 -21.76
CA SER A 229 -15.87 26.13 -21.66
C SER A 229 -15.07 26.15 -20.36
N ASP A 230 -15.46 25.38 -19.33
CA ASP A 230 -14.72 25.21 -18.08
C ASP A 230 -13.98 23.85 -18.04
N GLY A 231 -14.05 23.06 -19.12
CA GLY A 231 -13.45 21.72 -19.23
C GLY A 231 -14.32 20.60 -18.67
N GLY A 232 -15.59 20.86 -18.35
CA GLY A 232 -16.56 19.85 -17.94
C GLY A 232 -16.98 18.94 -19.10
N ALA A 233 -17.05 17.63 -18.86
CA ALA A 233 -17.47 16.68 -19.89
C ALA A 233 -19.00 16.72 -20.11
N VAL A 234 -19.43 16.97 -21.34
CA VAL A 234 -20.84 17.05 -21.72
C VAL A 234 -21.30 15.69 -22.26
N SER A 235 -22.17 15.01 -21.51
CA SER A 235 -22.71 13.70 -21.90
C SER A 235 -23.65 13.78 -23.10
N VAL A 236 -23.41 12.91 -24.08
CA VAL A 236 -24.36 12.56 -25.14
C VAL A 236 -25.39 11.53 -24.65
N ASN A 237 -26.49 11.36 -25.39
CA ASN A 237 -27.64 10.50 -25.05
C ASN A 237 -27.30 9.02 -24.84
N GLU A 238 -26.28 8.49 -25.54
CA GLU A 238 -25.86 7.09 -25.52
C GLU A 238 -24.33 6.99 -25.59
N THR A 239 -23.76 5.90 -25.08
CA THR A 239 -22.32 5.64 -25.20
C THR A 239 -21.91 5.56 -26.67
N PHE A 240 -20.79 6.20 -27.04
CA PHE A 240 -20.32 6.23 -28.42
C PHE A 240 -20.17 4.82 -29.02
N ALA A 241 -20.70 4.65 -30.23
CA ALA A 241 -20.53 3.47 -31.05
C ALA A 241 -20.29 3.87 -32.51
N ALA A 242 -19.27 3.31 -33.16
CA ALA A 242 -18.87 3.68 -34.52
C ALA A 242 -19.96 3.50 -35.60
N GLY A 243 -20.99 2.68 -35.31
CA GLY A 243 -22.17 2.50 -36.16
C GLY A 243 -23.33 3.49 -35.94
N THR A 244 -23.31 4.25 -34.84
CA THR A 244 -24.33 5.26 -34.53
C THR A 244 -23.89 6.62 -35.07
N THR A 245 -24.67 7.18 -36.00
CA THR A 245 -24.34 8.42 -36.74
C THR A 245 -25.16 9.64 -36.29
N SER A 246 -25.89 9.54 -35.18
CA SER A 246 -26.72 10.61 -34.64
C SER A 246 -26.67 10.61 -33.12
N TYR A 247 -26.23 11.72 -32.53
CA TYR A 247 -26.13 11.93 -31.09
C TYR A 247 -26.84 13.22 -30.69
N THR A 248 -27.36 13.28 -29.47
CA THR A 248 -27.94 14.48 -28.87
C THR A 248 -27.31 14.76 -27.51
N ALA A 249 -27.18 16.04 -27.17
CA ALA A 249 -26.71 16.51 -25.87
C ALA A 249 -27.48 17.77 -25.46
N SER A 250 -27.46 18.10 -24.17
CA SER A 250 -28.12 19.30 -23.62
C SER A 250 -27.18 20.00 -22.66
N VAL A 251 -27.07 21.33 -22.76
CA VAL A 251 -26.20 22.15 -21.90
C VAL A 251 -26.96 23.27 -21.19
N PRO A 252 -26.55 23.67 -19.97
CA PRO A 252 -27.09 24.83 -19.27
C PRO A 252 -27.04 26.14 -20.07
N HIS A 253 -27.84 27.12 -19.66
CA HIS A 253 -27.99 28.40 -20.36
C HIS A 253 -26.70 29.25 -20.41
N ASP A 254 -25.86 29.04 -19.41
CA ASP A 254 -24.59 29.69 -19.12
C ASP A 254 -23.43 29.10 -19.95
N VAL A 255 -23.54 27.84 -20.38
CA VAL A 255 -22.60 27.21 -21.33
C VAL A 255 -22.81 27.82 -22.72
N ALA A 256 -22.01 28.83 -23.04
CA ALA A 256 -22.10 29.59 -24.29
C ALA A 256 -21.19 29.07 -25.41
N ARG A 257 -20.17 28.29 -25.08
CA ARG A 257 -19.24 27.64 -26.02
C ARG A 257 -19.07 26.17 -25.65
N LEU A 258 -18.68 25.39 -26.65
CA LEU A 258 -18.51 23.94 -26.58
C LEU A 258 -17.35 23.54 -27.50
N THR A 259 -16.45 22.73 -26.97
CA THR A 259 -15.43 22.02 -27.77
C THR A 259 -15.96 20.64 -28.13
N LEU A 260 -15.83 20.25 -29.39
CA LEU A 260 -16.19 18.93 -29.90
C LEU A 260 -14.95 18.26 -30.48
N THR A 261 -14.51 17.17 -29.85
CA THR A 261 -13.29 16.43 -30.21
C THR A 261 -13.69 15.05 -30.77
N PRO A 262 -13.70 14.87 -32.10
CA PRO A 262 -13.82 13.56 -32.70
C PRO A 262 -12.47 12.83 -32.63
N THR A 263 -12.49 11.51 -32.73
CA THR A 263 -11.28 10.71 -32.96
C THR A 263 -11.58 9.73 -34.10
N THR A 264 -10.82 9.80 -35.18
CA THR A 264 -10.98 8.91 -36.33
C THR A 264 -10.57 7.48 -35.99
N ALA A 265 -11.06 6.50 -36.74
CA ALA A 265 -10.57 5.11 -36.67
C ALA A 265 -9.23 4.95 -37.42
N ASP A 266 -9.04 5.73 -38.49
CA ASP A 266 -7.82 5.80 -39.28
C ASP A 266 -7.08 7.14 -39.03
N SER A 267 -5.77 7.10 -38.81
CA SER A 267 -4.96 8.30 -38.57
C SER A 267 -4.78 9.19 -39.80
N ASN A 268 -5.03 8.65 -41.00
CA ASN A 268 -4.85 9.35 -42.27
C ASN A 268 -6.19 9.86 -42.85
N ALA A 269 -7.31 9.59 -42.15
CA ALA A 269 -8.59 10.21 -42.43
C ALA A 269 -8.61 11.68 -41.98
N THR A 270 -9.37 12.51 -42.69
CA THR A 270 -9.55 13.95 -42.40
C THR A 270 -10.97 14.24 -41.92
N VAL A 271 -11.15 15.34 -41.19
CA VAL A 271 -12.44 15.75 -40.61
C VAL A 271 -12.82 17.15 -41.09
N SER A 272 -14.11 17.33 -41.43
CA SER A 272 -14.74 18.60 -41.74
C SER A 272 -15.96 18.83 -40.82
N TYR A 273 -16.26 20.10 -40.51
CA TYR A 273 -17.35 20.47 -39.63
C TYR A 273 -18.39 21.31 -40.39
N LEU A 274 -19.62 20.80 -40.47
CA LEU A 274 -20.71 21.41 -41.25
C LEU A 274 -21.92 21.70 -40.35
N ALA A 275 -22.67 22.74 -40.68
CA ALA A 275 -23.93 23.09 -40.04
C ALA A 275 -25.10 22.24 -40.58
N ALA A 276 -26.30 22.47 -40.05
CA ALA A 276 -27.54 21.82 -40.52
C ALA A 276 -27.77 21.96 -42.04
N ASP A 277 -27.33 23.06 -42.64
CA ASP A 277 -27.55 23.45 -44.04
C ASP A 277 -26.35 23.17 -44.98
N GLU A 278 -25.39 22.35 -44.53
CA GLU A 278 -24.13 22.01 -45.23
C GLU A 278 -23.16 23.20 -45.41
N THR A 279 -23.33 24.31 -44.68
CA THR A 279 -22.30 25.36 -44.61
C THR A 279 -21.18 24.96 -43.65
N THR A 280 -19.93 25.30 -43.96
CA THR A 280 -18.78 25.07 -43.07
C THR A 280 -18.91 25.87 -41.79
N LEU A 281 -18.83 25.20 -40.64
CA LEU A 281 -18.77 25.87 -39.34
C LEU A 281 -17.43 26.61 -39.20
N ALA A 282 -17.47 27.76 -38.54
CA ALA A 282 -16.26 28.47 -38.14
C ALA A 282 -15.75 27.87 -36.83
N ASP A 283 -14.45 27.63 -36.77
CA ASP A 283 -13.75 27.24 -35.55
C ASP A 283 -13.26 28.49 -34.81
N ASP A 284 -13.63 28.62 -33.53
CA ASP A 284 -13.27 29.78 -32.70
C ASP A 284 -11.77 29.74 -32.28
N ASP A 285 -11.10 28.57 -32.38
CA ASP A 285 -9.66 28.39 -32.06
C ASP A 285 -8.74 28.30 -33.30
N ALA A 286 -9.32 28.02 -34.48
CA ALA A 286 -8.68 27.89 -35.79
C ALA A 286 -7.67 26.73 -35.96
N THR A 287 -7.78 25.68 -35.16
CA THR A 287 -7.21 24.36 -35.47
C THR A 287 -8.12 23.55 -36.41
N THR A 288 -7.87 22.24 -36.54
CA THR A 288 -8.74 21.30 -37.29
C THR A 288 -8.96 19.97 -36.57
N GLU A 289 -8.41 19.79 -35.36
CA GLU A 289 -8.44 18.52 -34.61
C GLU A 289 -9.66 18.42 -33.67
N ALA A 290 -10.15 19.55 -33.17
CA ALA A 290 -11.39 19.65 -32.40
C ALA A 290 -12.09 20.97 -32.73
N LEU A 291 -13.41 20.94 -32.93
CA LEU A 291 -14.20 22.14 -33.22
C LEU A 291 -14.52 22.90 -31.93
N ASP A 292 -14.01 24.12 -31.78
CA ASP A 292 -14.45 25.03 -30.72
C ASP A 292 -15.52 25.98 -31.30
N THR A 293 -16.74 25.98 -30.76
CA THR A 293 -17.85 26.75 -31.36
C THR A 293 -18.82 27.36 -30.34
N THR A 294 -19.39 28.51 -30.72
CA THR A 294 -20.38 29.25 -29.93
C THR A 294 -21.81 28.75 -30.15
N LEU A 295 -22.50 28.35 -29.08
CA LEU A 295 -23.84 27.77 -29.10
C LEU A 295 -24.93 28.86 -29.01
N ALA A 296 -25.85 28.88 -29.98
CA ALA A 296 -27.09 29.64 -29.90
C ALA A 296 -28.07 29.01 -28.90
N VAL A 297 -29.00 29.80 -28.36
CA VAL A 297 -30.07 29.30 -27.48
C VAL A 297 -31.06 28.45 -28.30
N GLY A 298 -31.35 27.24 -27.84
CA GLY A 298 -32.09 26.23 -28.59
C GLY A 298 -31.17 25.13 -29.12
N ALA A 299 -31.62 24.42 -30.17
CA ALA A 299 -30.88 23.31 -30.77
C ALA A 299 -29.83 23.81 -31.77
N ASN A 300 -28.58 23.41 -31.56
CA ASN A 300 -27.45 23.63 -32.45
C ASN A 300 -27.11 22.28 -33.11
N THR A 301 -26.98 22.23 -34.44
CA THR A 301 -26.69 20.97 -35.16
C THR A 301 -25.31 21.07 -35.80
N ILE A 302 -24.40 20.21 -35.35
CA ILE A 302 -23.04 20.05 -35.86
C ILE A 302 -22.98 18.72 -36.59
N LYS A 303 -22.48 18.71 -37.83
CA LYS A 303 -22.15 17.50 -38.58
C LYS A 303 -20.63 17.38 -38.63
N VAL A 304 -20.13 16.23 -38.21
CA VAL A 304 -18.73 15.83 -38.32
C VAL A 304 -18.62 14.92 -39.54
N GLU A 305 -18.11 15.45 -40.66
CA GLU A 305 -17.85 14.66 -41.86
C GLU A 305 -16.42 14.14 -41.83
N VAL A 306 -16.27 12.83 -41.76
CA VAL A 306 -14.98 12.16 -41.90
C VAL A 306 -14.80 11.76 -43.37
N THR A 307 -13.64 12.06 -43.94
CA THR A 307 -13.20 11.58 -45.26
C THR A 307 -11.99 10.66 -45.08
N ALA A 308 -12.07 9.43 -45.60
CA ALA A 308 -10.98 8.46 -45.49
C ALA A 308 -9.75 8.86 -46.32
N GLU A 309 -8.64 8.15 -46.14
CA GLU A 309 -7.37 8.37 -46.85
C GLU A 309 -7.52 8.27 -48.38
N ASP A 310 -8.51 7.52 -48.88
CA ASP A 310 -8.83 7.42 -50.32
C ASP A 310 -9.36 8.74 -50.94
N GLY A 311 -9.73 9.73 -50.13
CA GLY A 311 -10.28 11.01 -50.56
C GLY A 311 -11.66 10.94 -51.23
N ILE A 312 -12.35 9.79 -51.10
CA ILE A 312 -13.61 9.47 -51.82
C ILE A 312 -14.67 8.95 -50.85
N THR A 313 -14.29 8.08 -49.91
CA THR A 313 -15.21 7.49 -48.94
C THR A 313 -15.42 8.47 -47.78
N THR A 314 -16.63 9.01 -47.65
CA THR A 314 -17.01 9.88 -46.53
C THR A 314 -18.10 9.28 -45.64
N ARG A 315 -18.17 9.74 -44.39
CA ARG A 315 -19.24 9.45 -43.44
C ARG A 315 -19.49 10.65 -42.53
N ALA A 316 -20.74 11.08 -42.44
CA ALA A 316 -21.17 12.12 -41.51
C ALA A 316 -21.75 11.56 -40.20
N TYR A 317 -21.37 12.17 -39.08
CA TYR A 317 -21.94 11.98 -37.75
C TYR A 317 -22.63 13.28 -37.33
N THR A 318 -23.93 13.23 -36.99
CA THR A 318 -24.70 14.41 -36.56
C THR A 318 -24.75 14.50 -35.04
N VAL A 319 -24.48 15.68 -34.50
CA VAL A 319 -24.49 15.98 -33.06
C VAL A 319 -25.37 17.20 -32.82
N THR A 320 -26.50 17.00 -32.14
CA THR A 320 -27.45 18.09 -31.85
C THR A 320 -27.36 18.49 -30.38
N VAL A 321 -26.78 19.66 -30.12
CA VAL A 321 -26.54 20.20 -28.77
C VAL A 321 -27.56 21.28 -28.45
N THR A 322 -28.43 21.02 -27.48
CA THR A 322 -29.50 21.93 -27.07
C THR A 322 -29.04 22.79 -25.89
N ARG A 323 -28.78 24.08 -26.13
CA ARG A 323 -28.46 25.05 -25.08
C ARG A 323 -29.75 25.63 -24.50
N ALA A 324 -29.92 25.54 -23.18
CA ALA A 324 -31.09 26.07 -22.51
C ALA A 324 -31.22 27.60 -22.65
N ALA A 325 -32.45 28.12 -22.60
CA ALA A 325 -32.70 29.55 -22.56
C ALA A 325 -32.40 30.13 -21.17
N ALA A 326 -31.93 31.38 -21.13
CA ALA A 326 -31.70 32.08 -19.87
C ALA A 326 -33.02 32.39 -19.15
N TRP A 327 -33.16 31.92 -17.92
CA TRP A 327 -34.36 32.14 -17.10
C TRP A 327 -34.33 33.52 -16.45
N VAL A 328 -35.24 34.41 -16.84
CA VAL A 328 -35.46 35.68 -16.14
C VAL A 328 -36.41 35.46 -14.96
N TRP A 329 -35.82 35.13 -13.80
CA TRP A 329 -36.39 35.16 -12.45
C TRP A 329 -37.86 34.73 -12.27
N THR A 330 -38.09 33.54 -11.73
CA THR A 330 -39.35 33.25 -11.01
C THR A 330 -39.41 34.08 -9.73
N THR A 331 -40.54 34.74 -9.47
CA THR A 331 -40.80 35.42 -8.18
C THR A 331 -42.24 35.19 -7.72
N THR A 332 -42.43 34.94 -6.43
CA THR A 332 -43.73 34.59 -5.84
C THR A 332 -44.35 35.83 -5.22
N MET A 333 -45.38 36.40 -5.87
CA MET A 333 -46.05 37.60 -5.38
C MET A 333 -47.17 37.26 -4.37
N THR A 334 -46.80 37.09 -3.10
CA THR A 334 -47.77 36.96 -2.00
C THR A 334 -48.30 38.34 -1.60
N VAL A 335 -49.62 38.55 -1.59
CA VAL A 335 -50.23 39.81 -1.16
C VAL A 335 -51.10 39.61 0.10
N GLY A 336 -50.59 40.06 1.23
CA GLY A 336 -51.26 40.09 2.52
C GLY A 336 -50.65 41.18 3.43
N ASP A 337 -51.21 41.37 4.62
CA ASP A 337 -50.56 42.21 5.64
C ASP A 337 -49.38 41.47 6.33
N SER A 338 -48.64 42.16 7.20
CA SER A 338 -47.51 41.60 7.96
C SER A 338 -47.90 40.51 8.98
N SER A 339 -49.18 40.12 9.07
CA SER A 339 -49.66 38.95 9.80
C SER A 339 -50.00 37.75 8.89
N GLY A 340 -49.68 37.82 7.59
CA GLY A 340 -49.83 36.71 6.64
C GLY A 340 -51.28 36.38 6.27
N ARG A 341 -52.22 37.29 6.53
CA ARG A 341 -53.65 37.09 6.23
C ARG A 341 -54.03 37.80 4.94
N GLY A 342 -54.83 37.11 4.13
CA GLY A 342 -55.45 37.70 2.94
C GLY A 342 -56.52 38.74 3.30
N PHE A 343 -56.93 39.53 2.30
CA PHE A 343 -57.81 40.72 2.41
C PHE A 343 -59.25 40.51 2.95
N SER A 344 -59.55 39.39 3.61
CA SER A 344 -60.88 39.09 4.20
C SER A 344 -61.03 39.50 5.67
N SER A 345 -59.99 40.06 6.32
CA SER A 345 -60.03 40.39 7.76
C SER A 345 -59.57 41.81 8.15
N LEU A 346 -60.03 42.84 7.42
CA LEU A 346 -60.05 44.20 7.97
C LEU A 346 -61.36 44.40 8.76
N PRO A 347 -61.31 44.83 10.04
CA PRO A 347 -62.51 45.26 10.76
C PRO A 347 -63.13 46.48 10.07
N ASN A 348 -64.45 46.46 9.90
CA ASN A 348 -65.17 47.62 9.35
C ASN A 348 -65.07 48.80 10.31
N PRO A 349 -64.56 49.99 9.90
CA PRO A 349 -64.61 51.18 10.73
C PRO A 349 -66.06 51.64 10.91
N ASP A 350 -66.40 52.17 12.10
CA ASP A 350 -67.77 52.49 12.48
C ASP A 350 -68.47 53.48 11.52
N VAL A 351 -69.53 52.99 10.87
CA VAL A 351 -70.58 53.80 10.23
C VAL A 351 -71.94 53.27 10.68
N GLY A 352 -72.50 53.90 11.71
CA GLY A 352 -73.81 53.53 12.27
C GLY A 352 -74.97 54.24 11.55
N GLY A 353 -75.96 53.46 11.09
CA GLY A 353 -77.12 53.94 10.32
C GLY A 353 -76.78 54.15 8.83
N LEU A 354 -77.58 53.72 7.87
CA LEU A 354 -79.05 53.58 7.88
C LEU A 354 -79.56 52.33 7.13
N GLU A 355 -80.88 52.26 7.04
CA GLU A 355 -81.79 51.24 6.51
C GLU A 355 -81.39 50.57 5.18
N ASP A 356 -81.53 49.24 5.17
CA ASP A 356 -82.22 48.41 4.17
C ASP A 356 -82.24 48.87 2.69
N ASP A 357 -81.31 48.35 1.89
CA ASP A 357 -81.64 47.82 0.56
C ASP A 357 -80.59 46.79 0.09
N THR A 358 -80.99 45.74 -0.62
CA THR A 358 -80.10 44.64 -1.04
C THR A 358 -79.97 44.57 -2.56
N PHE A 359 -78.83 44.97 -3.13
CA PHE A 359 -78.53 44.77 -4.56
C PHE A 359 -77.05 44.45 -4.86
N GLU A 360 -76.82 43.92 -6.07
CA GLU A 360 -75.63 43.13 -6.43
C GLU A 360 -74.38 43.92 -6.87
N TYR A 361 -73.23 43.42 -6.42
CA TYR A 361 -72.03 43.11 -7.23
C TYR A 361 -71.61 44.09 -8.35
N ALA A 362 -70.65 44.99 -8.07
CA ALA A 362 -70.18 46.03 -9.00
C ALA A 362 -68.67 45.99 -9.34
N GLY A 363 -68.23 44.98 -10.11
CA GLY A 363 -67.23 45.11 -11.20
C GLY A 363 -65.87 45.83 -11.02
N LEU A 364 -65.34 46.05 -9.81
CA LEU A 364 -64.10 46.84 -9.60
C LEU A 364 -62.81 46.11 -10.04
N THR A 365 -62.48 46.19 -11.32
CA THR A 365 -61.17 45.79 -11.88
C THR A 365 -60.10 46.84 -11.54
N ARG A 366 -59.08 46.49 -10.74
CA ARG A 366 -57.89 47.34 -10.49
C ARG A 366 -56.72 46.83 -11.33
N ARG A 367 -56.02 47.71 -12.05
CA ARG A 367 -54.93 47.37 -12.98
C ARG A 367 -53.58 47.86 -12.47
N VAL A 368 -52.53 47.09 -12.71
CA VAL A 368 -51.12 47.41 -12.41
C VAL A 368 -50.36 47.46 -13.75
N GLN A 369 -49.36 48.34 -13.87
CA GLN A 369 -48.54 48.45 -15.07
C GLN A 369 -47.06 48.33 -14.71
N ILE A 370 -46.36 47.37 -15.31
CA ILE A 370 -44.90 47.21 -15.23
C ILE A 370 -44.28 48.19 -16.23
N VAL A 371 -43.20 48.88 -15.83
CA VAL A 371 -42.60 49.97 -16.64
C VAL A 371 -41.09 49.79 -16.88
N ALA A 372 -40.39 49.02 -16.02
CA ALA A 372 -39.01 48.60 -16.24
C ALA A 372 -38.69 47.34 -15.43
N ALA A 373 -37.72 46.56 -15.90
CA ALA A 373 -37.05 45.49 -15.16
C ALA A 373 -35.53 45.66 -15.34
N ALA A 374 -34.77 45.33 -14.31
CA ALA A 374 -33.30 45.33 -14.33
C ALA A 374 -32.78 44.06 -13.62
N ALA A 375 -31.49 43.74 -13.81
CA ALA A 375 -30.90 42.48 -13.35
C ALA A 375 -30.96 42.23 -11.83
N SER A 376 -31.27 43.25 -11.03
CA SER A 376 -31.37 43.20 -9.56
C SER A 376 -32.79 43.30 -9.00
N GLY A 377 -33.84 43.35 -9.84
CA GLY A 377 -35.24 43.26 -9.37
C GLY A 377 -36.27 44.03 -10.19
N VAL A 378 -37.55 43.84 -9.83
CA VAL A 378 -38.72 44.47 -10.46
C VAL A 378 -39.29 45.56 -9.54
N VAL A 379 -39.62 46.73 -10.10
CA VAL A 379 -40.20 47.87 -9.36
C VAL A 379 -41.66 48.09 -9.76
N PHE A 380 -42.56 48.00 -8.80
CA PHE A 380 -43.99 48.26 -8.98
C PHE A 380 -44.33 49.74 -8.66
N ARG A 381 -45.31 50.30 -9.39
CA ARG A 381 -45.97 51.58 -9.04
C ARG A 381 -47.48 51.48 -9.32
N THR A 382 -48.30 51.99 -8.41
CA THR A 382 -49.75 52.13 -8.61
C THR A 382 -50.07 53.49 -9.25
N ARG A 383 -51.11 53.57 -10.08
CA ARG A 383 -51.46 54.81 -10.81
C ARG A 383 -52.70 55.50 -10.25
N ASN A 384 -52.45 56.39 -9.28
CA ASN A 384 -53.39 57.35 -8.66
C ASN A 384 -54.54 56.73 -7.84
N GLY A 385 -54.94 57.41 -6.76
CA GLY A 385 -56.26 57.14 -6.18
C GLY A 385 -56.56 57.63 -4.77
N GLY A 386 -55.59 58.17 -4.01
CA GLY A 386 -55.84 58.78 -2.71
C GLY A 386 -56.32 57.82 -1.61
N ASP A 387 -55.37 57.18 -0.94
CA ASP A 387 -55.43 56.87 0.49
C ASP A 387 -53.99 56.63 0.99
N THR A 388 -53.66 57.07 2.21
CA THR A 388 -52.33 56.88 2.80
C THR A 388 -52.24 55.52 3.47
N PHE A 389 -51.51 54.60 2.86
CA PHE A 389 -51.23 53.28 3.44
C PHE A 389 -50.10 53.38 4.47
N ASP A 390 -50.46 53.27 5.76
CA ASP A 390 -49.51 52.78 6.76
C ASP A 390 -49.28 51.28 6.58
N GLY A 391 -48.05 50.82 6.80
CA GLY A 391 -47.72 49.39 6.84
C GLY A 391 -47.16 48.76 5.55
N LEU A 392 -46.72 49.52 4.55
CA LEU A 392 -45.86 48.94 3.51
C LEU A 392 -44.43 48.77 4.06
N VAL A 393 -44.01 47.53 4.25
CA VAL A 393 -42.65 47.15 4.63
C VAL A 393 -41.93 46.56 3.42
N LEU A 394 -40.68 46.98 3.20
CA LEU A 394 -39.77 46.38 2.22
C LEU A 394 -38.63 45.71 2.97
N GLU A 395 -38.58 44.39 2.91
CA GLU A 395 -37.45 43.58 3.37
C GLU A 395 -36.57 43.18 2.20
N TRP A 396 -35.25 43.24 2.39
CA TRP A 396 -34.27 42.76 1.43
C TRP A 396 -33.19 41.96 2.17
N ALA A 397 -32.90 40.76 1.70
CA ALA A 397 -31.95 39.81 2.30
C ALA A 397 -32.13 39.55 3.81
N GLY A 398 -33.32 39.80 4.37
CA GLY A 398 -33.63 39.62 5.79
C GLY A 398 -33.55 40.87 6.68
N GLU A 399 -33.35 42.07 6.10
CA GLU A 399 -33.35 43.33 6.86
C GLU A 399 -34.46 44.29 6.38
N VAL A 400 -35.10 44.99 7.33
CA VAL A 400 -36.19 45.96 7.08
C VAL A 400 -35.61 47.35 6.80
N LEU A 401 -35.85 47.90 5.61
CA LEU A 401 -35.41 49.24 5.26
C LEU A 401 -36.41 50.32 5.74
N PRO A 402 -36.00 51.32 6.55
CA PRO A 402 -36.90 52.34 7.08
C PRO A 402 -37.24 53.42 6.03
N LEU A 403 -38.53 53.70 5.85
CA LEU A 403 -39.05 54.80 5.03
C LEU A 403 -39.50 55.97 5.90
N ASP A 404 -39.00 57.17 5.59
CA ASP A 404 -39.32 58.41 6.30
C ASP A 404 -40.65 59.04 5.87
N ASP A 405 -41.22 59.90 6.70
CA ASP A 405 -42.53 60.50 6.41
C ASP A 405 -42.51 61.49 5.23
N ALA A 406 -41.33 61.96 4.82
CA ALA A 406 -41.17 62.79 3.64
C ALA A 406 -41.44 62.01 2.33
N THR A 407 -41.11 60.72 2.28
CA THR A 407 -41.31 59.89 1.08
C THR A 407 -42.74 59.36 0.90
N ARG A 408 -43.59 59.39 1.95
CA ARG A 408 -45.00 58.94 1.91
C ARG A 408 -45.95 59.75 0.99
N SER A 409 -45.54 60.88 0.41
CA SER A 409 -46.44 61.83 -0.26
C SER A 409 -46.03 62.33 -1.66
N SER A 410 -44.91 61.86 -2.23
CA SER A 410 -44.39 62.36 -3.52
C SER A 410 -44.46 61.32 -4.64
N ASN A 411 -45.33 61.54 -5.64
CA ASN A 411 -45.58 60.59 -6.74
C ASN A 411 -44.52 60.57 -7.87
N THR A 412 -43.31 61.12 -7.67
CA THR A 412 -42.24 61.04 -8.67
C THR A 412 -40.85 60.91 -8.05
N PHE A 413 -40.13 59.86 -8.42
CA PHE A 413 -38.68 59.73 -8.29
C PHE A 413 -38.07 59.28 -9.63
N THR A 414 -36.92 59.88 -9.95
CA THR A 414 -36.11 59.64 -11.16
C THR A 414 -34.70 59.25 -10.72
N TRP A 415 -34.07 58.27 -11.38
CA TRP A 415 -32.68 57.89 -11.14
C TRP A 415 -31.86 57.90 -12.45
N ASN A 416 -30.54 57.97 -12.30
CA ASN A 416 -29.58 58.09 -13.40
C ASN A 416 -29.42 56.76 -14.16
N GLN A 417 -29.37 56.82 -15.49
CA GLN A 417 -29.30 55.67 -16.40
C GLN A 417 -27.86 55.15 -16.63
N ALA A 418 -26.84 55.83 -16.12
CA ALA A 418 -25.43 55.61 -16.46
C ALA A 418 -24.70 54.47 -15.70
N TRP A 419 -25.38 53.38 -15.33
CA TRP A 419 -24.77 52.23 -14.62
C TRP A 419 -25.34 50.86 -15.06
N LEU A 420 -25.73 50.74 -16.34
CA LEU A 420 -26.12 49.49 -16.99
C LEU A 420 -25.43 49.41 -18.36
N ASP A 421 -24.27 48.75 -18.41
CA ASP A 421 -23.55 48.56 -19.67
C ASP A 421 -24.21 47.51 -20.57
N ALA A 422 -24.47 47.95 -21.80
CA ALA A 422 -24.64 47.21 -23.05
C ALA A 422 -24.70 45.65 -22.99
N SER A 423 -25.92 45.09 -22.85
CA SER A 423 -26.28 43.75 -23.38
C SER A 423 -27.79 43.45 -23.40
N ALA A 424 -28.61 44.11 -22.59
CA ALA A 424 -30.05 43.82 -22.53
C ALA A 424 -30.84 44.42 -23.73
N PRO A 425 -31.58 43.61 -24.52
CA PRO A 425 -32.48 44.14 -25.55
C PRO A 425 -33.69 44.84 -24.92
N SER A 426 -34.15 45.94 -25.51
CA SER A 426 -35.22 46.76 -24.96
C SER A 426 -36.59 46.07 -25.09
N LEU A 427 -37.14 45.59 -23.96
CA LEU A 427 -38.53 45.15 -23.88
C LEU A 427 -39.48 46.30 -24.25
N ASN A 428 -40.29 46.08 -25.29
CA ASN A 428 -41.18 47.10 -25.83
C ASN A 428 -42.47 47.18 -25.00
N ALA A 429 -42.97 48.40 -24.75
CA ALA A 429 -44.02 48.65 -23.76
C ALA A 429 -45.45 48.34 -24.27
N ALA A 430 -45.72 47.08 -24.59
CA ALA A 430 -47.04 46.55 -24.91
C ALA A 430 -47.79 46.07 -23.65
N THR A 431 -49.12 46.19 -23.65
CA THR A 431 -49.97 45.98 -22.47
C THR A 431 -50.21 44.51 -22.15
N TYR A 432 -49.92 44.10 -20.91
CA TYR A 432 -50.34 42.82 -20.33
C TYR A 432 -51.44 43.06 -19.29
N GLU A 433 -52.49 42.25 -19.29
CA GLU A 433 -53.59 42.30 -18.30
C GLU A 433 -53.87 40.88 -17.77
N THR A 434 -54.04 40.75 -16.44
CA THR A 434 -54.47 39.52 -15.77
C THR A 434 -55.34 39.84 -14.56
N THR A 435 -56.11 38.88 -14.06
CA THR A 435 -57.08 39.05 -12.96
C THR A 435 -56.93 37.92 -11.94
N LEU A 436 -56.43 38.23 -10.74
CA LEU A 436 -56.21 37.24 -9.68
C LEU A 436 -57.51 36.88 -8.93
N PRO A 437 -57.79 35.59 -8.67
CA PRO A 437 -58.89 35.16 -7.81
C PRO A 437 -58.70 35.52 -6.32
N ARG A 438 -59.78 35.48 -5.52
CA ARG A 438 -59.71 35.71 -4.07
C ARG A 438 -58.93 34.60 -3.35
N GLY A 439 -57.76 34.93 -2.81
CA GLY A 439 -57.05 34.13 -1.81
C GLY A 439 -56.15 33.01 -2.37
N GLY A 440 -55.91 32.98 -3.68
CA GLY A 440 -54.90 32.10 -4.29
C GLY A 440 -53.52 32.74 -4.32
N SER A 441 -52.48 31.90 -4.43
CA SER A 441 -51.18 32.29 -4.99
C SER A 441 -51.10 31.66 -6.39
N GLU A 442 -50.76 32.45 -7.41
CA GLU A 442 -50.64 31.99 -8.80
C GLU A 442 -49.30 32.42 -9.39
N THR A 443 -48.61 31.47 -10.03
CA THR A 443 -47.37 31.73 -10.77
C THR A 443 -47.70 32.29 -12.15
N VAL A 444 -47.41 33.57 -12.37
CA VAL A 444 -47.68 34.25 -13.65
C VAL A 444 -46.46 34.16 -14.57
N CYS A 445 -46.44 33.19 -15.48
CA CYS A 445 -45.47 33.15 -16.57
C CYS A 445 -45.76 34.25 -17.61
N LEU A 446 -44.75 35.00 -18.03
CA LEU A 446 -44.85 35.96 -19.13
C LEU A 446 -44.08 35.46 -20.37
N ARG A 447 -44.80 35.26 -21.47
CA ARG A 447 -44.25 35.00 -22.81
C ARG A 447 -45.14 35.69 -23.86
N GLU A 448 -44.64 35.89 -25.06
CA GLU A 448 -45.51 36.26 -26.19
C GLU A 448 -46.43 35.08 -26.54
N GLY A 449 -47.74 35.34 -26.60
CA GLY A 449 -48.77 34.33 -26.89
C GLY A 449 -49.45 33.76 -25.64
N SER A 450 -50.77 33.68 -25.69
CA SER A 450 -51.61 33.27 -24.55
C SER A 450 -51.72 31.74 -24.41
N ALA A 451 -50.66 31.12 -23.88
CA ALA A 451 -50.68 29.74 -23.40
C ALA A 451 -50.41 29.71 -21.88
N ALA A 452 -51.06 28.79 -21.15
CA ALA A 452 -50.74 28.57 -19.74
C ALA A 452 -49.33 27.97 -19.59
N CYS A 453 -48.71 28.16 -18.42
CA CYS A 453 -47.46 27.48 -18.09
C CYS A 453 -47.69 25.95 -18.20
N PRO A 454 -46.81 25.18 -18.86
CA PRO A 454 -46.91 23.72 -18.82
C PRO A 454 -46.66 23.26 -17.37
N PRO A 455 -47.40 22.25 -16.87
CA PRO A 455 -47.26 21.81 -15.49
C PRO A 455 -45.93 21.08 -15.30
N THR A 456 -45.15 21.50 -14.29
CA THR A 456 -43.99 20.75 -13.79
C THR A 456 -44.38 19.30 -13.48
N PRO A 457 -43.49 18.31 -13.70
CA PRO A 457 -43.76 16.93 -13.33
C PRO A 457 -44.15 16.79 -11.85
N ALA A 458 -45.23 16.06 -11.56
CA ALA A 458 -45.73 15.87 -10.20
C ALA A 458 -45.45 14.42 -9.74
N PHE A 459 -44.71 14.25 -8.64
CA PHE A 459 -44.44 12.91 -8.09
C PHE A 459 -45.70 12.30 -7.46
N ASP A 460 -45.98 11.03 -7.78
CA ASP A 460 -47.14 10.31 -7.28
C ASP A 460 -47.02 10.00 -5.77
N ASP A 461 -45.78 9.94 -5.25
CA ASP A 461 -45.43 9.89 -3.82
C ASP A 461 -45.70 11.22 -3.06
N GLY A 462 -46.01 12.31 -3.77
CA GLY A 462 -46.28 13.62 -3.18
C GLY A 462 -45.01 14.37 -2.73
N ALA A 463 -44.85 14.57 -1.41
CA ALA A 463 -43.83 15.48 -0.85
C ALA A 463 -42.53 14.79 -0.41
N SER A 464 -42.56 13.46 -0.20
CA SER A 464 -41.39 12.65 0.17
C SER A 464 -41.71 11.17 -0.06
N ALA A 465 -40.82 10.43 -0.72
CA ALA A 465 -40.99 9.00 -0.94
C ALA A 465 -40.25 8.18 0.13
N SER A 466 -40.81 7.03 0.49
CA SER A 466 -40.12 6.00 1.28
C SER A 466 -40.06 4.71 0.48
N ARG A 467 -38.91 4.03 0.51
CA ARG A 467 -38.69 2.71 -0.08
C ARG A 467 -37.95 1.82 0.91
N ALA A 468 -37.97 0.52 0.67
CA ALA A 468 -37.23 -0.44 1.46
C ALA A 468 -36.61 -1.51 0.56
N VAL A 469 -35.46 -2.04 0.98
CA VAL A 469 -34.80 -3.20 0.38
C VAL A 469 -34.13 -3.99 1.51
N ALA A 470 -34.11 -5.31 1.40
CA ALA A 470 -33.33 -6.14 2.31
C ALA A 470 -31.84 -5.86 2.13
N GLU A 471 -31.07 -5.96 3.20
CA GLU A 471 -29.63 -6.16 3.06
C GLU A 471 -29.33 -7.54 2.43
N ASN A 472 -28.07 -7.79 2.09
CA ASN A 472 -27.65 -8.99 1.35
C ASN A 472 -28.33 -9.18 -0.02
N ALA A 473 -29.22 -8.26 -0.44
CA ALA A 473 -29.83 -8.24 -1.75
C ALA A 473 -28.77 -8.00 -2.84
N PRO A 474 -28.74 -8.79 -3.92
CA PRO A 474 -27.72 -8.66 -4.96
C PRO A 474 -27.82 -7.32 -5.69
N ALA A 475 -26.69 -6.85 -6.22
CA ALA A 475 -26.64 -5.69 -7.11
C ALA A 475 -27.66 -5.83 -8.26
N GLY A 476 -28.36 -4.74 -8.57
CA GLY A 476 -29.48 -4.69 -9.52
C GLY A 476 -30.86 -4.99 -8.90
N THR A 477 -30.96 -5.24 -7.59
CA THR A 477 -32.26 -5.46 -6.92
C THR A 477 -33.10 -4.20 -6.92
N ALA A 478 -34.37 -4.31 -7.31
CA ALA A 478 -35.34 -3.21 -7.32
C ALA A 478 -35.71 -2.76 -5.89
N VAL A 479 -35.51 -1.47 -5.61
CA VAL A 479 -35.68 -0.87 -4.28
C VAL A 479 -37.12 -0.39 -4.12
N GLY A 480 -38.03 -1.34 -3.93
CA GLY A 480 -39.47 -1.11 -3.92
C GLY A 480 -40.02 -0.70 -5.29
N THR A 481 -41.16 -0.01 -5.32
CA THR A 481 -41.77 0.51 -6.55
C THR A 481 -40.99 1.69 -7.13
N PRO A 482 -41.17 2.04 -8.42
CA PRO A 482 -40.58 3.24 -9.00
C PRO A 482 -40.97 4.52 -8.24
N VAL A 483 -40.11 5.54 -8.26
CA VAL A 483 -40.40 6.89 -7.77
C VAL A 483 -40.98 7.69 -8.93
N ALA A 484 -42.22 7.37 -9.29
CA ALA A 484 -42.88 7.86 -10.49
C ALA A 484 -43.38 9.30 -10.35
N ALA A 485 -43.36 10.02 -11.46
CA ALA A 485 -44.01 11.32 -11.63
C ALA A 485 -44.89 11.33 -12.89
N THR A 486 -45.83 12.25 -12.93
CA THR A 486 -46.81 12.40 -14.02
C THR A 486 -46.80 13.84 -14.58
N VAL A 487 -47.05 13.96 -15.90
CA VAL A 487 -47.21 15.23 -16.61
C VAL A 487 -48.54 15.20 -17.37
N VAL A 488 -49.30 16.30 -17.33
CA VAL A 488 -50.67 16.38 -17.88
C VAL A 488 -50.71 16.25 -19.42
N SER A 489 -49.60 16.50 -20.11
CA SER A 489 -49.44 16.33 -21.56
C SER A 489 -49.19 14.89 -22.01
N GLY A 490 -48.67 14.02 -21.13
CA GLY A 490 -48.24 12.67 -21.49
C GLY A 490 -46.85 12.59 -22.14
N ASP A 491 -46.02 13.63 -21.99
CA ASP A 491 -44.63 13.64 -22.46
C ASP A 491 -43.74 12.63 -21.71
N SER A 492 -42.65 12.19 -22.35
CA SER A 492 -41.67 11.28 -21.75
C SER A 492 -40.82 11.98 -20.69
N LEU A 493 -40.81 11.43 -19.47
CA LEU A 493 -39.99 11.92 -18.37
C LEU A 493 -38.59 11.30 -18.36
N ALA A 494 -37.60 12.14 -18.08
CA ALA A 494 -36.25 11.74 -17.71
C ALA A 494 -36.08 11.85 -16.18
N TYR A 495 -35.61 10.76 -15.55
CA TYR A 495 -35.35 10.68 -14.12
C TYR A 495 -33.84 10.74 -13.81
N SER A 496 -33.46 11.39 -12.71
CA SER A 496 -32.08 11.47 -12.24
C SER A 496 -31.97 11.41 -10.71
N LEU A 497 -30.77 11.08 -10.21
CA LEU A 497 -30.51 10.82 -8.80
C LEU A 497 -29.41 11.73 -8.23
N ALA A 498 -29.68 12.31 -7.06
CA ALA A 498 -28.76 13.14 -6.29
C ALA A 498 -28.82 12.77 -4.79
N GLY A 499 -28.06 13.49 -3.97
CA GLY A 499 -27.96 13.26 -2.52
C GLY A 499 -26.68 12.50 -2.09
N PRO A 500 -26.48 12.31 -0.77
CA PRO A 500 -25.26 11.74 -0.22
C PRO A 500 -25.04 10.27 -0.65
N ASN A 501 -26.08 9.43 -0.56
CA ASN A 501 -25.98 8.00 -0.83
C ASN A 501 -26.14 7.62 -2.32
N ARG A 502 -26.10 8.59 -3.24
CA ARG A 502 -26.38 8.41 -4.68
C ARG A 502 -25.46 7.41 -5.40
N ALA A 503 -24.33 7.04 -4.82
CA ALA A 503 -23.38 6.08 -5.40
C ALA A 503 -23.78 4.61 -5.14
N GLU A 504 -24.67 4.36 -4.17
CA GLU A 504 -25.12 3.03 -3.77
C GLU A 504 -26.34 2.56 -4.59
N PHE A 505 -26.96 3.46 -5.35
CA PHE A 505 -28.20 3.25 -6.07
C PHE A 505 -28.12 3.79 -7.50
N ALA A 506 -28.73 3.08 -8.45
CA ALA A 506 -29.01 3.57 -9.78
C ALA A 506 -30.50 3.90 -9.91
N ILE A 507 -30.85 4.74 -10.88
CA ILE A 507 -32.23 5.00 -11.26
C ILE A 507 -32.40 4.74 -12.75
N ASP A 508 -33.44 4.00 -13.11
CA ASP A 508 -33.85 3.88 -14.51
C ASP A 508 -34.39 5.23 -14.98
N ALA A 509 -33.69 5.84 -15.95
CA ALA A 509 -33.96 7.19 -16.42
C ALA A 509 -35.33 7.35 -17.11
N SER A 510 -36.05 6.28 -17.43
CA SER A 510 -37.33 6.30 -18.13
C SER A 510 -38.55 5.96 -17.24
N THR A 511 -38.33 5.20 -16.17
CA THR A 511 -39.39 4.70 -15.28
C THR A 511 -39.30 5.21 -13.85
N GLY A 512 -38.14 5.75 -13.43
CA GLY A 512 -37.90 6.14 -12.04
C GLY A 512 -37.69 4.96 -11.09
N GLN A 513 -37.46 3.75 -11.60
CA GLN A 513 -37.17 2.57 -10.78
C GLN A 513 -35.77 2.70 -10.16
N LEU A 514 -35.69 2.70 -8.83
CA LEU A 514 -34.43 2.61 -8.10
C LEU A 514 -33.95 1.15 -8.05
N THR A 515 -32.65 0.93 -8.24
CA THR A 515 -31.97 -0.36 -8.07
C THR A 515 -30.69 -0.21 -7.24
N THR A 516 -30.27 -1.26 -6.55
CA THR A 516 -28.98 -1.28 -5.82
C THR A 516 -27.80 -1.38 -6.79
N VAL A 517 -26.70 -0.66 -6.53
CA VAL A 517 -25.45 -0.74 -7.33
C VAL A 517 -24.51 -1.82 -6.77
N ALA A 518 -24.55 -2.03 -5.46
CA ALA A 518 -23.80 -3.06 -4.74
C ALA A 518 -24.76 -3.86 -3.83
N VAL A 519 -24.24 -4.86 -3.14
CA VAL A 519 -24.92 -5.41 -1.96
C VAL A 519 -24.94 -4.33 -0.88
N LEU A 520 -26.07 -4.19 -0.17
CA LEU A 520 -26.21 -3.30 0.97
C LEU A 520 -26.14 -4.09 2.28
N ASP A 521 -25.75 -3.37 3.33
CA ASP A 521 -25.37 -3.81 4.68
C ASP A 521 -26.07 -2.85 5.67
N HIS A 522 -26.76 -3.42 6.68
CA HIS A 522 -27.60 -2.70 7.64
C HIS A 522 -26.79 -2.02 8.75
N GLU A 523 -25.66 -2.58 9.19
CA GLU A 523 -24.81 -2.00 10.23
C GLU A 523 -23.89 -0.89 9.72
N ALA A 524 -23.53 -0.90 8.44
CA ALA A 524 -23.10 0.27 7.69
C ALA A 524 -24.22 1.34 7.60
N GLY A 525 -25.47 1.00 7.95
CA GLY A 525 -26.51 1.93 8.40
C GLY A 525 -27.89 1.62 7.81
N GLY A 526 -28.86 1.32 8.65
CA GLY A 526 -30.24 0.92 8.26
C GLY A 526 -31.09 1.94 7.48
N SER A 527 -30.51 3.06 7.03
CA SER A 527 -31.19 4.05 6.19
C SER A 527 -30.22 4.81 5.29
N ARG A 528 -30.67 5.11 4.07
CA ARG A 528 -29.95 5.89 3.04
C ARG A 528 -30.84 7.03 2.56
N SER A 529 -30.24 8.18 2.27
CA SER A 529 -30.95 9.41 1.88
C SER A 529 -30.57 9.85 0.47
N LEU A 530 -31.60 10.06 -0.35
CA LEU A 530 -31.50 10.34 -1.78
C LEU A 530 -32.44 11.50 -2.16
N THR A 531 -32.18 12.13 -3.30
CA THR A 531 -33.11 13.04 -3.96
C THR A 531 -33.33 12.54 -5.38
N VAL A 532 -34.57 12.21 -5.73
CA VAL A 532 -34.94 11.87 -7.12
C VAL A 532 -35.49 13.12 -7.79
N SER A 533 -35.06 13.36 -9.03
CA SER A 533 -35.57 14.45 -9.87
C SER A 533 -36.20 13.91 -11.13
N ALA A 534 -37.27 14.55 -11.60
CA ALA A 534 -37.99 14.22 -12.83
C ALA A 534 -38.14 15.49 -13.69
N THR A 535 -37.85 15.39 -14.98
CA THR A 535 -37.95 16.48 -15.96
C THR A 535 -38.53 15.99 -17.27
N ASP A 536 -39.35 16.79 -17.93
CA ASP A 536 -39.86 16.59 -19.29
C ASP A 536 -39.02 17.33 -20.35
N GLY A 537 -37.92 17.98 -19.93
CA GLY A 537 -37.07 18.83 -20.77
C GLY A 537 -37.66 20.20 -21.12
N ASN A 538 -38.93 20.47 -20.80
CA ASN A 538 -39.70 21.63 -21.29
C ASN A 538 -40.22 22.54 -20.17
N SER A 539 -40.53 21.97 -19.00
CA SER A 539 -41.32 22.57 -17.91
C SER A 539 -40.55 22.72 -16.61
N GLY A 540 -39.22 22.52 -16.64
CA GLY A 540 -38.36 22.47 -15.47
C GLY A 540 -38.38 21.10 -14.77
N ALA A 541 -37.44 20.92 -13.83
CA ALA A 541 -37.35 19.69 -13.04
C ALA A 541 -38.09 19.85 -11.70
N ALA A 542 -38.85 18.82 -11.32
CA ALA A 542 -39.31 18.63 -9.96
C ALA A 542 -38.35 17.68 -9.22
N SER A 543 -38.25 17.81 -7.89
CA SER A 543 -37.40 16.97 -7.06
C SER A 543 -38.12 16.54 -5.78
N ILE A 544 -37.94 15.29 -5.38
CA ILE A 544 -38.52 14.69 -4.17
C ILE A 544 -37.41 14.03 -3.32
N PRO A 545 -37.37 14.24 -1.98
CA PRO A 545 -36.51 13.47 -1.10
C PRO A 545 -37.02 12.04 -0.97
N VAL A 546 -36.10 11.07 -1.04
CA VAL A 546 -36.40 9.64 -0.96
C VAL A 546 -35.57 9.02 0.17
N THR A 547 -36.24 8.40 1.13
CA THR A 547 -35.60 7.61 2.18
C THR A 547 -35.66 6.13 1.79
N VAL A 548 -34.50 5.47 1.72
CA VAL A 548 -34.42 4.01 1.56
C VAL A 548 -34.05 3.38 2.89
N SER A 549 -34.96 2.62 3.49
CA SER A 549 -34.64 1.77 4.64
C SER A 549 -33.97 0.49 4.15
N VAL A 550 -32.77 0.21 4.66
CA VAL A 550 -32.14 -1.11 4.51
C VAL A 550 -32.69 -1.97 5.64
N THR A 551 -33.39 -3.05 5.33
CA THR A 551 -33.97 -3.92 6.37
C THR A 551 -33.02 -5.05 6.72
N ASP A 552 -32.59 -5.03 7.98
CA ASP A 552 -32.03 -6.09 8.83
C ASP A 552 -32.49 -7.50 8.42
N VAL A 553 -31.55 -8.41 8.17
CA VAL A 553 -31.75 -9.83 7.86
C VAL A 553 -30.83 -10.68 8.75
N ASP A 554 -31.38 -11.21 9.85
CA ASP A 554 -30.71 -12.11 10.81
C ASP A 554 -29.72 -13.09 10.13
N GLU A 555 -28.42 -12.94 10.39
CA GLU A 555 -27.33 -13.71 9.77
C GLU A 555 -26.25 -14.18 10.78
N PRO A 556 -25.35 -15.12 10.42
CA PRO A 556 -24.19 -15.44 11.25
C PRO A 556 -23.26 -14.23 11.44
N PRO A 557 -22.56 -14.12 12.58
CA PRO A 557 -21.79 -12.93 12.87
C PRO A 557 -20.54 -12.82 11.99
N ASP A 558 -20.07 -11.59 11.81
CA ASP A 558 -18.82 -11.24 11.16
C ASP A 558 -17.61 -11.87 11.88
N ALA A 559 -16.49 -12.01 11.17
CA ALA A 559 -15.24 -12.42 11.82
C ALA A 559 -14.79 -11.34 12.82
N PRO A 560 -14.49 -11.68 14.09
CA PRO A 560 -13.94 -10.71 15.03
C PRO A 560 -12.66 -10.05 14.50
N PRO A 561 -12.37 -8.79 14.86
CA PRO A 561 -11.05 -8.19 14.67
C PRO A 561 -9.94 -9.07 15.27
N ALA A 562 -8.70 -8.89 14.79
CA ALA A 562 -7.56 -9.65 15.30
C ALA A 562 -7.40 -9.44 16.83
N PRO A 563 -7.33 -10.50 17.65
CA PRO A 563 -7.22 -10.34 19.09
C PRO A 563 -5.88 -9.69 19.46
N THR A 564 -5.91 -8.82 20.46
CA THR A 564 -4.69 -8.40 21.17
C THR A 564 -4.26 -9.54 22.09
N VAL A 565 -3.00 -9.95 22.00
CA VAL A 565 -2.42 -11.05 22.77
C VAL A 565 -1.15 -10.55 23.47
N SER A 566 -1.02 -10.81 24.78
CA SER A 566 0.17 -10.44 25.54
C SER A 566 0.59 -11.53 26.54
N GLY A 567 1.87 -11.56 26.89
CA GLY A 567 2.36 -12.36 28.02
C GLY A 567 1.63 -11.98 29.30
N ALA A 568 1.24 -12.99 30.09
CA ALA A 568 0.62 -12.83 31.41
C ALA A 568 1.35 -13.63 32.50
N SER A 569 2.11 -14.65 32.10
CA SER A 569 3.15 -15.31 32.89
C SER A 569 4.05 -16.13 31.94
N SER A 570 5.00 -16.88 32.49
CA SER A 570 5.74 -17.92 31.76
C SER A 570 4.88 -19.09 31.28
N THR A 571 3.62 -19.22 31.72
CA THR A 571 2.71 -20.31 31.33
C THR A 571 1.33 -19.84 30.86
N SER A 572 1.15 -18.52 30.64
CA SER A 572 -0.14 -17.95 30.24
C SER A 572 -0.05 -16.69 29.37
N LEU A 573 -1.11 -16.49 28.59
CA LEU A 573 -1.35 -15.30 27.77
C LEU A 573 -2.66 -14.63 28.19
N SER A 574 -2.67 -13.30 28.19
CA SER A 574 -3.90 -12.51 28.17
C SER A 574 -4.32 -12.30 26.73
N VAL A 575 -5.60 -12.51 26.44
CA VAL A 575 -6.21 -12.35 25.11
C VAL A 575 -7.43 -11.45 25.23
N SER A 576 -7.57 -10.44 24.37
CA SER A 576 -8.75 -9.57 24.33
C SER A 576 -9.06 -9.13 22.90
N TRP A 577 -10.33 -9.09 22.55
CA TRP A 577 -10.83 -8.70 21.21
C TRP A 577 -11.99 -7.72 21.32
N ASP A 578 -12.29 -7.05 20.21
CA ASP A 578 -13.54 -6.32 20.01
C ASP A 578 -14.60 -7.25 19.42
N ALA A 579 -15.88 -6.89 19.57
CA ALA A 579 -16.97 -7.65 18.95
C ALA A 579 -17.01 -7.46 17.41
N PRO A 580 -17.62 -8.40 16.66
CA PRO A 580 -17.90 -8.26 15.22
C PRO A 580 -18.71 -7.00 14.86
N SER A 581 -18.64 -6.58 13.59
CA SER A 581 -19.36 -5.41 13.05
C SER A 581 -20.88 -5.52 13.22
N ASN A 582 -21.44 -6.67 12.81
CA ASN A 582 -22.87 -7.00 12.89
C ASN A 582 -23.27 -7.61 14.27
N ALA A 583 -22.56 -7.27 15.35
CA ALA A 583 -22.84 -7.78 16.70
C ALA A 583 -24.10 -7.15 17.32
N GLY A 584 -25.27 -7.50 16.79
CA GLY A 584 -26.57 -7.04 17.26
C GLY A 584 -27.68 -8.08 17.14
N ARG A 585 -27.86 -8.68 15.95
CA ARG A 585 -29.04 -9.49 15.60
C ARG A 585 -28.68 -10.66 14.66
N PRO A 586 -29.00 -11.91 15.02
CA PRO A 586 -29.31 -12.37 16.37
C PRO A 586 -28.19 -12.02 17.35
N ALA A 587 -28.54 -11.78 18.61
CA ALA A 587 -27.56 -11.49 19.66
C ALA A 587 -26.53 -12.64 19.79
N LEU A 588 -25.26 -12.26 19.97
CA LEU A 588 -24.16 -13.21 20.17
C LEU A 588 -24.45 -14.15 21.34
N THR A 589 -24.06 -15.41 21.18
CA THR A 589 -24.25 -16.49 22.16
C THR A 589 -22.94 -16.95 22.79
N ASP A 590 -21.85 -16.95 22.02
CA ASP A 590 -20.55 -17.49 22.45
C ASP A 590 -19.38 -16.96 21.59
N TYR A 591 -18.15 -17.22 22.04
CA TYR A 591 -16.93 -17.10 21.23
C TYR A 591 -16.08 -18.37 21.35
N ASP A 592 -15.69 -18.96 20.22
CA ASP A 592 -14.67 -20.01 20.21
C ASP A 592 -13.28 -19.36 20.12
N LEU A 593 -12.32 -19.89 20.87
CA LEU A 593 -10.90 -19.48 20.79
C LEU A 593 -10.04 -20.67 20.36
N GLN A 594 -9.02 -20.41 19.54
CA GLN A 594 -8.01 -21.42 19.21
C GLN A 594 -6.60 -20.81 19.19
N TYR A 595 -5.59 -21.59 19.60
CA TYR A 595 -4.20 -21.13 19.72
C TYR A 595 -3.19 -22.14 19.19
N ARG A 596 -2.01 -21.68 18.77
CA ARG A 596 -0.86 -22.53 18.40
C ARG A 596 0.47 -21.88 18.75
N ALA A 597 1.49 -22.69 19.01
CA ALA A 597 2.87 -22.22 19.21
C ALA A 597 3.52 -21.93 17.84
N GLY A 598 4.03 -20.72 17.65
CA GLY A 598 4.62 -20.26 16.39
C GLY A 598 3.62 -20.06 15.25
N ALA A 599 4.16 -19.88 14.03
CA ALA A 599 3.39 -19.65 12.81
C ALA A 599 3.06 -20.94 12.03
N GLU A 600 3.60 -22.09 12.44
CA GLU A 600 3.43 -23.39 11.79
C GLU A 600 2.76 -24.39 12.73
N GLY A 601 1.97 -25.32 12.17
CA GLY A 601 1.23 -26.32 12.91
C GLY A 601 -0.27 -26.06 13.01
N ALA A 602 -0.99 -27.04 13.55
CA ALA A 602 -2.42 -26.97 13.77
C ALA A 602 -2.76 -26.11 15.01
N PHE A 603 -3.92 -25.46 14.97
CA PHE A 603 -4.50 -24.82 16.14
C PHE A 603 -5.07 -25.85 17.11
N THR A 604 -5.11 -25.47 18.38
CA THR A 604 -5.70 -26.20 19.52
C THR A 604 -6.81 -25.35 20.11
N ASP A 605 -7.98 -25.93 20.31
CA ASP A 605 -9.13 -25.22 20.87
C ASP A 605 -8.88 -24.83 22.34
N TRP A 606 -9.29 -23.62 22.72
CA TRP A 606 -9.32 -23.17 24.10
C TRP A 606 -10.77 -23.06 24.59
N ALA A 607 -11.04 -23.61 25.77
CA ALA A 607 -12.38 -23.59 26.36
C ALA A 607 -12.73 -22.19 26.90
N HIS A 608 -13.44 -21.42 26.08
CA HIS A 608 -14.16 -20.20 26.47
C HIS A 608 -15.67 -20.49 26.56
N ALA A 609 -16.45 -19.58 27.15
CA ALA A 609 -17.91 -19.71 27.22
C ALA A 609 -18.60 -18.35 27.44
N GLY A 610 -19.52 -18.01 26.54
CA GLY A 610 -20.33 -16.80 26.59
C GLY A 610 -19.70 -15.60 25.88
N THR A 611 -20.33 -14.43 26.06
CA THR A 611 -20.05 -13.24 25.25
C THR A 611 -18.99 -12.29 25.83
N GLU A 612 -18.17 -12.74 26.79
CA GLU A 612 -17.04 -11.94 27.29
C GLU A 612 -15.93 -11.89 26.23
N THR A 613 -15.42 -10.69 25.90
CA THR A 613 -14.43 -10.49 24.83
C THR A 613 -12.98 -10.50 25.31
N ALA A 614 -12.71 -11.24 26.39
CA ALA A 614 -11.38 -11.45 26.94
C ALA A 614 -11.25 -12.85 27.55
N ALA A 615 -10.05 -13.43 27.49
CA ALA A 615 -9.74 -14.75 28.03
C ALA A 615 -8.28 -14.81 28.51
N ALA A 616 -7.99 -15.76 29.42
CA ALA A 616 -6.64 -16.11 29.83
C ALA A 616 -6.33 -17.55 29.41
N ILE A 617 -5.48 -17.72 28.40
CA ILE A 617 -5.03 -19.04 27.94
C ILE A 617 -3.89 -19.49 28.86
N THR A 618 -3.96 -20.70 29.41
CA THR A 618 -3.02 -21.19 30.44
C THR A 618 -2.52 -22.61 30.14
N GLY A 619 -1.44 -23.03 30.81
CA GLY A 619 -0.79 -24.33 30.55
C GLY A 619 0.16 -24.29 29.35
N LEU A 620 0.67 -23.10 29.02
CA LEU A 620 1.56 -22.83 27.89
C LEU A 620 3.03 -23.03 28.27
N SER A 621 3.91 -23.10 27.26
CA SER A 621 5.37 -23.16 27.44
C SER A 621 5.96 -21.75 27.57
N ALA A 622 7.06 -21.60 28.30
CA ALA A 622 7.75 -20.33 28.52
C ALA A 622 8.55 -19.84 27.30
N ASP A 623 8.81 -18.52 27.23
CA ASP A 623 9.45 -17.78 26.13
C ASP A 623 8.92 -18.12 24.72
N THR A 624 7.70 -18.64 24.64
CA THR A 624 7.16 -19.25 23.42
C THR A 624 6.23 -18.26 22.75
N ALA A 625 6.47 -17.99 21.47
CA ALA A 625 5.54 -17.21 20.66
C ALA A 625 4.30 -18.04 20.33
N TYR A 626 3.12 -17.42 20.40
CA TYR A 626 1.83 -18.04 20.11
C TYR A 626 1.01 -17.16 19.17
N GLN A 627 0.25 -17.81 18.30
CA GLN A 627 -0.81 -17.18 17.51
C GLN A 627 -2.16 -17.61 18.06
N VAL A 628 -3.11 -16.67 18.17
CA VAL A 628 -4.47 -16.89 18.66
C VAL A 628 -5.49 -16.37 17.63
N GLN A 629 -6.57 -17.11 17.43
CA GLN A 629 -7.73 -16.67 16.65
C GLN A 629 -9.02 -16.79 17.48
N VAL A 630 -10.00 -15.96 17.15
CA VAL A 630 -11.33 -15.94 17.77
C VAL A 630 -12.40 -16.09 16.68
N LEU A 631 -13.49 -16.78 16.99
CA LEU A 631 -14.67 -16.95 16.16
C LEU A 631 -15.90 -16.60 16.99
N ALA A 632 -16.85 -15.86 16.43
CA ALA A 632 -18.09 -15.47 17.10
C ALA A 632 -19.23 -16.46 16.76
N ARG A 633 -20.21 -16.58 17.67
CA ARG A 633 -21.41 -17.40 17.46
C ARG A 633 -22.68 -16.62 17.82
N ASN A 634 -23.77 -16.89 17.10
CA ASN A 634 -25.12 -16.45 17.46
C ASN A 634 -26.15 -17.58 17.26
N ALA A 635 -27.41 -17.26 16.94
CA ALA A 635 -28.46 -18.25 16.73
C ALA A 635 -28.42 -18.94 15.35
N ASP A 636 -27.94 -18.22 14.31
CA ASP A 636 -27.97 -18.69 12.92
C ASP A 636 -26.63 -19.27 12.46
N GLY A 637 -25.53 -18.94 13.13
CA GLY A 637 -24.28 -19.66 12.86
C GLY A 637 -23.05 -19.22 13.65
N ALA A 638 -21.92 -19.42 12.98
CA ALA A 638 -20.58 -19.09 13.42
C ALA A 638 -19.92 -18.20 12.37
N SER A 639 -19.08 -17.27 12.81
CA SER A 639 -18.27 -16.44 11.93
C SER A 639 -17.19 -17.25 11.21
N ALA A 640 -16.48 -16.61 10.28
CA ALA A 640 -15.11 -17.03 9.97
C ALA A 640 -14.18 -16.72 11.16
N TRP A 641 -13.05 -17.43 11.26
CA TRP A 641 -12.01 -17.12 12.24
C TRP A 641 -11.39 -15.75 11.97
N SER A 642 -11.11 -15.00 13.04
CA SER A 642 -10.37 -13.73 13.00
C SER A 642 -9.00 -13.89 12.34
N ALA A 643 -8.40 -12.77 11.91
CA ALA A 643 -6.95 -12.75 11.68
C ALA A 643 -6.21 -13.11 13.00
N THR A 644 -5.00 -13.67 12.88
CA THR A 644 -4.20 -14.11 14.04
C THR A 644 -3.67 -12.91 14.84
N GLY A 645 -4.00 -12.86 16.13
CA GLY A 645 -3.25 -12.09 17.10
C GLY A 645 -1.97 -12.83 17.49
N GLU A 646 -0.86 -12.11 17.67
CA GLU A 646 0.42 -12.69 18.06
C GLU A 646 0.84 -12.19 19.45
N GLY A 647 1.34 -13.09 20.27
CA GLY A 647 1.94 -12.77 21.57
C GLY A 647 3.01 -13.78 21.96
N ARG A 648 3.71 -13.53 23.07
CA ARG A 648 4.75 -14.42 23.61
C ARG A 648 4.54 -14.56 25.11
N THR A 649 4.58 -15.79 25.61
CA THR A 649 4.64 -16.06 27.06
C THR A 649 5.94 -15.54 27.63
N GLU A 650 5.94 -15.13 28.89
CA GLU A 650 7.15 -14.61 29.51
C GLU A 650 8.24 -15.69 29.60
N ALA A 651 9.50 -15.29 29.78
CA ALA A 651 10.56 -16.24 30.06
C ALA A 651 10.29 -16.94 31.41
N GLU A 652 10.74 -18.19 31.55
CA GLU A 652 10.78 -18.84 32.86
C GLU A 652 11.82 -18.11 33.70
N GLU A 653 11.42 -17.51 34.82
CA GLU A 653 12.32 -16.72 35.66
C GLU A 653 13.38 -17.65 36.27
N GLU A 654 14.62 -17.57 35.78
CA GLU A 654 15.72 -18.41 36.28
C GLU A 654 15.96 -18.14 37.76
N ALA A 655 15.44 -19.04 38.59
CA ALA A 655 15.45 -18.95 40.03
C ALA A 655 16.87 -18.72 40.56
N LEU A 656 17.09 -17.58 41.22
CA LEU A 656 18.33 -17.33 41.94
C LEU A 656 18.42 -18.34 43.09
N THR A 657 19.46 -19.17 43.05
CA THR A 657 19.77 -20.20 44.05
C THR A 657 21.21 -20.04 44.52
N ALA A 658 21.54 -20.64 45.66
CA ALA A 658 22.88 -20.61 46.23
C ALA A 658 23.37 -22.02 46.62
N TRP A 659 24.68 -22.20 46.71
CA TRP A 659 25.31 -23.41 47.27
C TRP A 659 26.68 -23.12 47.87
N PHE A 660 27.20 -24.08 48.65
CA PHE A 660 28.55 -24.03 49.20
C PHE A 660 29.49 -25.00 48.47
N GLU A 661 30.72 -24.56 48.24
CA GLU A 661 31.84 -25.32 47.67
C GLU A 661 33.08 -25.19 48.56
N ASN A 662 34.09 -26.04 48.33
CA ASN A 662 35.34 -26.05 49.10
C ASN A 662 35.12 -26.16 50.63
N VAL A 663 34.04 -26.84 51.02
CA VAL A 663 33.70 -27.11 52.42
C VAL A 663 34.72 -28.12 52.99
N PRO A 664 35.43 -27.81 54.09
CA PRO A 664 36.37 -28.75 54.71
C PRO A 664 35.67 -30.00 55.26
N ASP A 665 36.35 -31.16 55.18
CA ASP A 665 35.84 -32.43 55.74
C ASP A 665 35.68 -32.41 57.27
N ALA A 666 36.46 -31.56 57.97
CA ALA A 666 36.36 -31.31 59.40
C ALA A 666 37.07 -29.99 59.82
N HIS A 667 36.84 -29.54 61.06
CA HIS A 667 37.63 -28.52 61.75
C HIS A 667 38.28 -29.09 63.03
N ASP A 668 39.32 -28.43 63.54
CA ASP A 668 40.01 -28.79 64.79
C ASP A 668 39.33 -28.21 66.06
N GLY A 669 38.53 -27.15 65.87
CA GLY A 669 37.83 -26.43 66.94
C GLY A 669 38.51 -25.13 67.39
N ALA A 670 39.55 -24.67 66.71
CA ALA A 670 40.26 -23.41 67.02
C ALA A 670 40.79 -22.65 65.79
N THR A 671 41.24 -23.34 64.74
CA THR A 671 41.85 -22.72 63.55
C THR A 671 40.79 -22.15 62.61
N GLU A 672 41.06 -20.98 62.04
CA GLU A 672 40.22 -20.39 60.98
C GLU A 672 40.25 -21.27 59.73
N PHE A 673 39.08 -21.73 59.28
CA PHE A 673 38.90 -22.43 58.02
C PHE A 673 38.16 -21.56 56.99
N THR A 674 38.17 -21.98 55.72
CA THR A 674 37.53 -21.25 54.63
C THR A 674 36.61 -22.14 53.81
N LEU A 675 35.51 -21.58 53.32
CA LEU A 675 34.62 -22.20 52.34
C LEU A 675 34.19 -21.17 51.28
N THR A 676 33.64 -21.64 50.17
CA THR A 676 33.13 -20.80 49.07
C THR A 676 31.60 -20.81 49.09
N LEU A 677 30.98 -19.64 49.02
CA LEU A 677 29.56 -19.45 48.72
C LEU A 677 29.41 -19.04 47.24
N LYS A 678 28.52 -19.71 46.51
CA LYS A 678 28.20 -19.43 45.11
C LYS A 678 26.70 -19.23 44.88
N PHE A 679 26.39 -18.58 43.77
CA PHE A 679 25.05 -18.29 43.28
C PHE A 679 24.88 -18.72 41.81
N SER A 680 23.66 -19.06 41.40
CA SER A 680 23.36 -19.42 39.99
C SER A 680 23.58 -18.27 39.02
N ALA A 681 23.31 -17.04 39.45
CA ALA A 681 23.56 -15.80 38.72
C ALA A 681 24.35 -14.79 39.59
N ARG A 682 24.80 -13.70 38.97
CA ARG A 682 25.48 -12.61 39.71
C ARG A 682 24.50 -11.86 40.59
N VAL A 683 24.77 -11.78 41.89
CA VAL A 683 23.96 -10.97 42.81
C VAL A 683 24.35 -9.49 42.72
N SER A 684 23.33 -8.63 42.75
CA SER A 684 23.47 -7.17 42.75
C SER A 684 24.18 -6.70 44.00
N THR A 685 24.98 -5.65 43.86
CA THR A 685 25.78 -5.11 44.97
C THR A 685 25.50 -3.65 45.31
N LEU A 686 24.36 -3.14 44.81
CA LEU A 686 23.78 -1.86 45.22
C LEU A 686 23.21 -1.92 46.64
N VAL A 687 22.65 -3.07 47.05
CA VAL A 687 22.45 -3.43 48.46
C VAL A 687 23.83 -3.50 49.13
N ARG A 688 24.03 -2.70 50.19
CA ARG A 688 25.38 -2.42 50.75
C ARG A 688 25.96 -3.58 51.55
N ASN A 689 26.48 -4.53 50.76
CA ASN A 689 27.06 -5.81 51.12
C ASN A 689 26.03 -6.85 51.60
N LEU A 690 26.15 -8.05 51.05
CA LEU A 690 25.92 -9.27 51.84
C LEU A 690 26.92 -9.18 53.00
N ARG A 691 26.41 -8.87 54.19
CA ARG A 691 27.21 -8.68 55.41
C ARG A 691 27.35 -10.02 56.14
N HIS A 692 28.22 -10.06 57.14
CA HIS A 692 28.34 -11.23 58.03
C HIS A 692 27.02 -11.59 58.72
N ASP A 693 26.13 -10.61 58.91
CA ASP A 693 24.78 -10.80 59.50
C ASP A 693 23.79 -11.58 58.62
N ARG A 694 24.06 -11.79 57.32
CA ARG A 694 23.23 -12.60 56.42
C ARG A 694 23.59 -14.10 56.43
N LEU A 695 24.74 -14.48 57.00
CA LEU A 695 25.08 -15.88 57.25
C LEU A 695 24.76 -16.21 58.71
N VAL A 696 23.81 -17.11 58.93
CA VAL A 696 23.56 -17.71 60.24
C VAL A 696 24.61 -18.79 60.46
N VAL A 697 25.44 -18.64 61.49
CA VAL A 697 26.49 -19.61 61.84
C VAL A 697 26.31 -20.07 63.27
N THR A 698 26.38 -21.38 63.50
CA THR A 698 26.35 -21.99 64.84
C THR A 698 27.70 -22.60 65.17
N ASN A 699 28.12 -22.51 66.44
CA ASN A 699 29.38 -23.05 66.96
C ASN A 699 30.66 -22.49 66.29
N GLY A 700 30.53 -21.38 65.55
CA GLY A 700 31.61 -20.69 64.85
C GLY A 700 31.26 -19.21 64.65
N THR A 701 32.23 -18.42 64.22
CA THR A 701 32.09 -16.98 63.96
C THR A 701 32.67 -16.62 62.60
N VAL A 702 31.94 -15.84 61.80
CA VAL A 702 32.43 -15.38 60.48
C VAL A 702 33.44 -14.25 60.69
N THR A 703 34.72 -14.57 60.53
CA THR A 703 35.84 -13.63 60.71
C THR A 703 36.10 -12.78 59.48
N GLY A 704 35.68 -13.24 58.30
CA GLY A 704 35.88 -12.55 57.04
C GLY A 704 34.96 -13.08 55.94
N MET A 705 34.59 -12.20 55.02
CA MET A 705 33.90 -12.59 53.79
C MET A 705 34.32 -11.66 52.67
N ARG A 706 34.61 -12.21 51.49
CA ARG A 706 35.21 -11.47 50.37
C ARG A 706 34.71 -11.99 49.04
N ARG A 707 34.25 -11.08 48.16
CA ARG A 707 33.96 -11.36 46.75
C ARG A 707 35.23 -11.87 46.05
N VAL A 708 35.09 -12.92 45.25
CA VAL A 708 36.17 -13.43 44.39
C VAL A 708 36.34 -12.50 43.20
N ASP A 709 35.26 -12.27 42.46
CA ASP A 709 35.19 -11.31 41.37
C ASP A 709 35.13 -9.85 41.85
N ARG A 710 35.62 -8.95 40.99
CA ARG A 710 35.66 -7.49 41.23
C ARG A 710 35.09 -6.67 40.07
N THR A 711 34.08 -7.18 39.37
CA THR A 711 33.33 -6.38 38.38
C THR A 711 32.44 -5.36 39.09
N ALA A 712 32.08 -4.28 38.39
CA ALA A 712 31.12 -3.29 38.90
C ALA A 712 29.68 -3.84 38.94
N GLU A 713 29.41 -4.88 38.15
CA GLU A 713 28.09 -5.46 37.89
C GLU A 713 27.58 -6.37 39.02
N GLY A 714 28.47 -6.91 39.86
CA GLY A 714 28.09 -7.82 40.95
C GLY A 714 29.19 -8.82 41.31
N ALA A 715 28.79 -9.93 41.95
CA ALA A 715 29.65 -11.11 42.12
C ALA A 715 28.77 -12.38 42.16
N ALA A 716 29.26 -13.50 41.62
CA ALA A 716 28.62 -14.80 41.75
C ALA A 716 29.28 -15.70 42.82
N GLU A 717 30.47 -15.32 43.31
CA GLU A 717 31.27 -16.13 44.24
C GLU A 717 31.89 -15.30 45.39
N PHE A 718 31.81 -15.82 46.60
CA PHE A 718 32.33 -15.24 47.84
C PHE A 718 33.14 -16.28 48.63
N THR A 719 34.37 -15.95 49.02
CA THR A 719 35.12 -16.71 50.03
C THR A 719 34.66 -16.28 51.42
N VAL A 720 34.27 -17.24 52.26
CA VAL A 720 33.91 -17.05 53.67
C VAL A 720 35.02 -17.62 54.55
N ARG A 721 35.35 -16.92 55.64
CA ARG A 721 36.31 -17.34 56.68
C ARG A 721 35.57 -17.52 58.00
N ILE A 722 35.82 -18.63 58.69
CA ILE A 722 35.11 -18.99 59.91
C ILE A 722 36.10 -19.54 60.95
N THR A 723 36.07 -18.98 62.15
CA THR A 723 36.76 -19.53 63.33
C THR A 723 35.75 -20.30 64.18
N PRO A 724 35.97 -21.60 64.47
CA PRO A 724 35.13 -22.36 65.40
C PRO A 724 35.15 -21.76 66.81
N THR A 725 34.09 -21.97 67.58
CA THR A 725 34.01 -21.60 69.01
C THR A 725 34.06 -22.83 69.94
N GLY A 726 34.49 -23.99 69.44
CA GLY A 726 34.55 -25.25 70.18
C GLY A 726 34.63 -26.49 69.27
N ARG A 727 34.39 -27.66 69.85
CA ARG A 727 34.41 -28.96 69.13
C ARG A 727 33.05 -29.38 68.54
N ASP A 728 31.96 -28.72 68.91
CA ASP A 728 30.67 -28.91 68.23
C ASP A 728 30.81 -28.52 66.75
N ALA A 729 30.21 -29.31 65.86
CA ALA A 729 30.24 -29.06 64.42
C ALA A 729 29.69 -27.67 64.06
N VAL A 730 30.35 -26.98 63.13
CA VAL A 730 29.94 -25.66 62.64
C VAL A 730 28.95 -25.80 61.50
N THR A 731 27.72 -25.32 61.70
CA THR A 731 26.72 -25.19 60.62
C THR A 731 26.69 -23.74 60.13
N VAL A 732 26.57 -23.58 58.81
CA VAL A 732 26.66 -22.32 58.07
C VAL A 732 25.49 -22.25 57.11
N SER A 733 24.66 -21.23 57.26
CA SER A 733 23.34 -21.13 56.62
C SER A 733 23.14 -19.76 55.97
N LEU A 734 22.84 -19.75 54.68
CA LEU A 734 22.25 -18.62 53.96
C LEU A 734 20.77 -18.94 53.72
N PRO A 735 19.82 -18.38 54.48
CA PRO A 735 18.39 -18.67 54.28
C PRO A 735 17.88 -18.15 52.93
N ALA A 736 16.83 -18.79 52.41
CA ALA A 736 16.06 -18.26 51.28
C ALA A 736 15.45 -16.89 51.65
N ASP A 737 15.43 -15.95 50.70
CA ASP A 737 15.14 -14.55 51.00
C ASP A 737 13.78 -14.11 50.47
N GLY A 738 12.74 -14.32 51.28
CA GLY A 738 11.39 -13.78 51.05
C GLY A 738 11.29 -12.25 51.18
N THR A 739 12.41 -11.54 51.36
CA THR A 739 12.46 -10.08 51.50
C THR A 739 12.67 -9.41 50.15
N ALA A 740 11.80 -8.47 49.78
CA ALA A 740 11.93 -7.70 48.54
C ALA A 740 13.31 -6.99 48.46
N CYS A 741 13.86 -6.88 47.24
CA CYS A 741 15.23 -6.40 47.01
C CYS A 741 15.49 -4.99 47.60
N ASP A 742 14.50 -4.10 47.53
CA ASP A 742 14.57 -2.74 48.09
C ASP A 742 14.71 -2.71 49.63
N ALA A 743 14.21 -3.76 50.30
CA ALA A 743 14.40 -3.97 51.74
C ALA A 743 15.73 -4.68 52.07
N GLY A 744 16.65 -4.76 51.10
CA GLY A 744 18.01 -5.25 51.27
C GLY A 744 18.14 -6.77 51.19
N GLY A 745 17.25 -7.44 50.46
CA GLY A 745 17.32 -8.87 50.17
C GLY A 745 18.46 -9.24 49.19
N VAL A 746 18.76 -10.53 49.08
CA VAL A 746 19.72 -11.08 48.12
C VAL A 746 19.04 -11.28 46.76
N CYS A 747 19.42 -10.47 45.76
CA CYS A 747 18.82 -10.49 44.42
C CYS A 747 19.85 -10.33 43.29
N THR A 748 19.48 -10.64 42.04
CA THR A 748 20.23 -10.27 40.83
C THR A 748 20.20 -8.76 40.54
N ALA A 749 20.92 -8.30 39.51
CA ALA A 749 20.86 -6.91 39.04
C ALA A 749 19.45 -6.46 38.65
N ASP A 750 18.67 -7.40 38.09
CA ASP A 750 17.35 -7.18 37.49
C ASP A 750 16.18 -7.45 38.45
N GLY A 751 16.47 -7.84 39.70
CA GLY A 751 15.50 -7.95 40.79
C GLY A 751 15.07 -9.38 41.18
N VAL A 752 15.58 -10.42 40.54
CA VAL A 752 15.25 -11.83 40.85
C VAL A 752 15.75 -12.18 42.26
N GLN A 753 14.85 -12.60 43.15
CA GLN A 753 15.13 -12.90 44.57
C GLN A 753 15.74 -14.30 44.79
N LEU A 754 16.53 -14.46 45.86
CA LEU A 754 17.08 -15.75 46.30
C LEU A 754 15.97 -16.71 46.79
N SER A 755 15.40 -17.46 45.84
CA SER A 755 14.32 -18.42 46.04
C SER A 755 14.69 -19.62 46.93
N GLN A 756 15.94 -20.10 46.83
CA GLN A 756 16.45 -21.23 47.59
C GLN A 756 17.79 -20.89 48.25
N GLY A 757 17.80 -20.99 49.57
CA GLY A 757 18.98 -20.82 50.41
C GLY A 757 19.94 -22.02 50.36
N ALA A 758 21.07 -21.87 51.02
CA ALA A 758 22.13 -22.87 51.10
C ALA A 758 22.51 -23.14 52.57
N ASP A 759 22.65 -24.41 52.91
CA ASP A 759 23.14 -24.87 54.22
C ASP A 759 24.35 -25.79 54.05
N THR A 760 25.32 -25.71 54.96
CA THR A 760 26.39 -26.71 55.06
C THR A 760 26.87 -26.88 56.50
N THR A 761 27.43 -28.04 56.83
CA THR A 761 27.98 -28.34 58.17
C THR A 761 29.38 -28.90 58.02
N VAL A 762 30.35 -28.26 58.67
CA VAL A 762 31.72 -28.76 58.83
C VAL A 762 31.77 -29.53 60.15
N PRO A 763 32.04 -30.85 60.15
CA PRO A 763 32.21 -31.64 61.37
C PRO A 763 33.31 -31.09 62.27
N GLY A 764 33.12 -31.16 63.58
CA GLY A 764 34.22 -30.99 64.53
C GLY A 764 35.13 -32.22 64.59
N PRO A 765 36.18 -32.19 65.42
CA PRO A 765 36.98 -33.38 65.67
C PRO A 765 36.08 -34.46 66.32
N ALA A 766 36.29 -35.72 65.94
CA ALA A 766 35.56 -36.83 66.56
C ALA A 766 35.73 -36.80 68.09
N ALA A 767 34.68 -37.12 68.86
CA ALA A 767 34.63 -36.88 70.30
C ALA A 767 35.81 -37.51 71.09
N ASP A 768 36.31 -38.65 70.61
CA ASP A 768 37.41 -39.41 71.21
C ASP A 768 38.81 -39.09 70.60
N ALA A 769 38.87 -38.19 69.61
CA ALA A 769 40.12 -37.79 68.98
C ALA A 769 40.86 -36.76 69.85
N ALA A 770 42.05 -37.13 70.32
CA ALA A 770 42.92 -36.25 71.06
C ALA A 770 43.38 -35.07 70.19
N VAL A 771 43.21 -33.85 70.68
CA VAL A 771 43.63 -32.61 69.98
C VAL A 771 44.92 -32.08 70.64
N GLU A 772 45.70 -31.30 69.89
CA GLU A 772 46.89 -30.61 70.37
C GLU A 772 46.64 -29.86 71.70
N GLY A 773 47.40 -30.17 72.75
CA GLY A 773 47.26 -29.64 74.12
C GLY A 773 46.20 -30.32 75.02
N ASP A 774 45.62 -31.44 74.61
CA ASP A 774 44.69 -32.21 75.46
C ASP A 774 45.41 -33.01 76.55
N VAL A 775 44.79 -33.14 77.72
CA VAL A 775 45.35 -33.85 78.87
C VAL A 775 44.46 -35.05 79.22
N ARG A 776 45.08 -36.14 79.68
CA ARG A 776 44.40 -37.32 80.25
C ARG A 776 45.11 -37.79 81.52
N LEU A 777 44.37 -38.52 82.36
CA LEU A 777 44.92 -39.20 83.54
C LEU A 777 45.02 -40.70 83.27
N VAL A 778 46.18 -41.29 83.57
CA VAL A 778 46.47 -42.71 83.31
C VAL A 778 46.88 -43.42 84.60
N ASN A 779 46.49 -44.70 84.75
CA ASN A 779 46.83 -45.56 85.88
C ASN A 779 46.35 -45.09 87.28
N GLY A 780 45.36 -44.20 87.35
CA GLY A 780 44.65 -43.90 88.60
C GLY A 780 43.72 -45.02 89.05
N GLY A 781 43.34 -45.02 90.34
CA GLY A 781 42.27 -45.89 90.86
C GLY A 781 40.87 -45.34 90.60
N THR A 782 40.76 -44.08 90.20
CA THR A 782 39.51 -43.38 89.80
C THR A 782 39.77 -42.50 88.57
N ALA A 783 38.70 -42.08 87.88
CA ALA A 783 38.81 -41.12 86.77
C ALA A 783 39.18 -39.68 87.20
N GLN A 784 39.38 -39.44 88.51
CA GLN A 784 39.82 -38.18 89.08
C GLN A 784 41.33 -38.15 89.38
N GLU A 785 42.05 -39.25 89.20
CA GLU A 785 43.48 -39.33 89.55
C GLU A 785 44.30 -40.10 88.49
N GLY A 786 45.62 -39.95 88.53
CA GLY A 786 46.53 -40.67 87.63
C GLY A 786 47.75 -39.85 87.23
N ARG A 787 48.66 -40.47 86.48
CA ARG A 787 49.76 -39.78 85.78
C ARG A 787 49.19 -38.82 84.74
N VAL A 788 49.75 -37.61 84.67
CA VAL A 788 49.41 -36.62 83.66
C VAL A 788 50.10 -36.98 82.35
N GLU A 789 49.30 -37.22 81.32
CA GLU A 789 49.78 -37.25 79.94
C GLU A 789 49.12 -36.12 79.16
N ILE A 790 49.91 -35.47 78.31
CA ILE A 790 49.47 -34.42 77.39
C ILE A 790 49.69 -34.87 75.94
N HIS A 791 48.81 -34.45 75.04
CA HIS A 791 48.86 -34.76 73.62
C HIS A 791 49.51 -33.62 72.83
N HIS A 792 50.64 -33.88 72.19
CA HIS A 792 51.39 -32.90 71.40
C HIS A 792 51.95 -33.54 70.13
N ASN A 793 51.92 -32.84 68.98
CA ASN A 793 52.35 -33.35 67.67
C ASN A 793 51.72 -34.72 67.29
N SER A 794 50.44 -34.92 67.62
CA SER A 794 49.70 -36.18 67.41
C SER A 794 50.18 -37.39 68.25
N GLU A 795 50.99 -37.18 69.28
CA GLU A 795 51.43 -38.23 70.22
C GLU A 795 51.13 -37.87 71.67
N TRP A 796 50.69 -38.85 72.45
CA TRP A 796 50.59 -38.72 73.91
C TRP A 796 51.96 -38.90 74.55
N GLY A 797 52.35 -37.97 75.42
CA GLY A 797 53.58 -38.00 76.20
C GLY A 797 53.34 -37.45 77.61
N THR A 798 54.34 -37.58 78.48
CA THR A 798 54.19 -37.26 79.91
C THR A 798 54.64 -35.85 80.26
N VAL A 799 54.42 -35.43 81.51
CA VAL A 799 54.85 -34.15 82.06
C VAL A 799 55.75 -34.42 83.27
N CYS A 800 56.88 -33.72 83.39
CA CYS A 800 57.78 -33.88 84.53
C CYS A 800 57.22 -33.24 85.81
N ASP A 801 57.58 -33.80 86.96
CA ASP A 801 57.19 -33.29 88.28
C ASP A 801 58.04 -32.10 88.78
N ASP A 802 59.11 -31.75 88.08
CA ASP A 802 59.98 -30.66 88.52
C ASP A 802 59.26 -29.31 88.43
N ARG A 803 59.33 -28.57 89.55
CA ARG A 803 58.44 -27.46 89.97
C ARG A 803 56.91 -27.68 89.97
N PHE A 804 56.34 -28.61 89.20
CA PHE A 804 54.89 -28.84 89.08
C PHE A 804 54.17 -28.89 90.45
N GLY A 805 53.15 -28.05 90.61
CA GLY A 805 52.51 -27.74 91.90
C GLY A 805 50.98 -27.86 91.90
N SER A 806 50.35 -27.23 92.91
CA SER A 806 48.89 -27.26 93.08
C SER A 806 48.15 -26.48 91.99
N ASP A 807 48.74 -25.42 91.47
CA ASP A 807 48.09 -24.51 90.53
C ASP A 807 48.11 -25.12 89.11
N ASP A 808 49.19 -25.82 88.76
CA ASP A 808 49.29 -26.66 87.54
C ASP A 808 48.32 -27.85 87.61
N ALA A 809 48.25 -28.52 88.77
CA ALA A 809 47.29 -29.59 89.00
C ALA A 809 45.83 -29.08 88.91
N ALA A 810 45.56 -27.86 89.37
CA ALA A 810 44.25 -27.23 89.27
C ALA A 810 43.89 -26.86 87.82
N VAL A 811 44.86 -26.48 86.98
CA VAL A 811 44.66 -26.31 85.52
C VAL A 811 44.32 -27.65 84.87
N VAL A 812 45.08 -28.72 85.13
CA VAL A 812 44.78 -30.07 84.61
C VAL A 812 43.39 -30.53 85.01
N CYS A 813 43.06 -30.47 86.29
CA CYS A 813 41.78 -30.92 86.80
C CYS A 813 40.61 -30.08 86.26
N ARG A 814 40.78 -28.75 86.09
CA ARG A 814 39.79 -27.87 85.46
C ARG A 814 39.61 -28.16 83.97
N GLN A 815 40.70 -28.42 83.23
CA GLN A 815 40.66 -28.85 81.82
C GLN A 815 39.88 -30.17 81.66
N LEU A 816 39.96 -31.05 82.65
CA LEU A 816 39.18 -32.30 82.76
C LEU A 816 37.77 -32.12 83.38
N GLY A 817 37.34 -30.89 83.67
CA GLY A 817 36.01 -30.56 84.20
C GLY A 817 35.82 -30.75 85.71
N TYR A 818 36.84 -31.20 86.44
CA TYR A 818 36.86 -31.36 87.90
C TYR A 818 37.22 -30.06 88.63
N THR A 819 37.18 -30.10 89.97
CA THR A 819 37.44 -28.96 90.85
C THR A 819 38.71 -29.15 91.69
N GLY A 820 39.45 -28.07 91.97
CA GLY A 820 40.72 -28.12 92.71
C GLY A 820 41.79 -28.95 91.99
N GLY A 821 42.84 -29.36 92.71
CA GLY A 821 43.89 -30.24 92.19
C GLY A 821 45.04 -30.39 93.19
N ALA A 822 45.68 -31.55 93.20
CA ALA A 822 46.90 -31.82 93.97
C ALA A 822 47.87 -32.64 93.14
N ALA A 823 49.13 -32.21 93.07
CA ALA A 823 50.20 -32.89 92.33
C ALA A 823 50.87 -34.00 93.17
N HIS A 824 51.22 -35.09 92.50
CA HIS A 824 51.93 -36.25 93.04
C HIS A 824 53.18 -36.50 92.21
N ARG A 825 54.30 -36.71 92.89
CA ARG A 825 55.65 -36.75 92.30
C ARG A 825 56.21 -38.18 92.25
N GLN A 826 57.36 -38.33 91.62
CA GLN A 826 58.15 -39.56 91.56
C GLN A 826 57.39 -40.74 90.94
N ALA A 827 56.65 -40.47 89.85
CA ALA A 827 55.83 -41.46 89.16
C ALA A 827 54.84 -42.21 90.08
N ALA A 828 54.15 -41.49 90.97
CA ALA A 828 53.24 -42.05 91.98
C ALA A 828 52.14 -42.98 91.43
N PHE A 829 51.70 -42.76 90.18
CA PHE A 829 50.73 -43.60 89.45
C PHE A 829 51.41 -44.51 88.41
N GLY A 830 52.70 -44.81 88.61
CA GLY A 830 53.56 -45.56 87.70
C GLY A 830 54.18 -44.69 86.60
N GLU A 831 55.36 -45.11 86.14
CA GLU A 831 56.09 -44.51 85.02
C GLU A 831 55.28 -44.58 83.71
N GLY A 832 55.41 -43.57 82.87
CA GLY A 832 54.91 -43.54 81.50
C GLY A 832 55.92 -44.10 80.50
N THR A 833 55.64 -43.89 79.21
CA THR A 833 56.47 -44.35 78.10
C THR A 833 56.37 -43.41 76.91
N GLY A 834 57.49 -42.98 76.36
CA GLY A 834 57.55 -42.18 75.13
C GLY A 834 58.32 -40.89 75.34
N THR A 835 57.76 -39.77 74.87
CA THR A 835 58.34 -38.44 75.05
C THR A 835 57.82 -37.81 76.34
N ILE A 836 58.68 -37.10 77.08
CA ILE A 836 58.24 -36.17 78.13
C ILE A 836 58.07 -34.81 77.45
N TRP A 837 56.83 -34.34 77.33
CA TRP A 837 56.50 -33.17 76.52
C TRP A 837 56.75 -31.84 77.23
N MET A 838 56.61 -31.79 78.55
CA MET A 838 56.70 -30.56 79.35
C MET A 838 57.52 -30.77 80.63
N ASP A 839 58.24 -29.72 81.03
CA ASP A 839 59.12 -29.66 82.20
C ASP A 839 59.15 -28.21 82.74
N ASP A 840 59.40 -28.07 84.04
CA ASP A 840 59.45 -26.79 84.77
C ASP A 840 58.15 -25.96 84.63
N VAL A 841 56.99 -26.63 84.59
CA VAL A 841 55.66 -26.02 84.38
C VAL A 841 55.29 -25.14 85.58
N GLN A 842 54.83 -23.91 85.30
CA GLN A 842 54.57 -22.85 86.27
C GLN A 842 53.31 -22.05 85.90
N CYS A 843 52.15 -22.72 85.91
CA CYS A 843 50.82 -22.10 85.74
C CYS A 843 50.53 -21.01 86.80
N THR A 844 49.71 -20.02 86.45
CA THR A 844 49.14 -19.05 87.41
C THR A 844 47.90 -19.58 88.13
N GLY A 845 47.40 -20.76 87.73
CA GLY A 845 46.18 -21.37 88.25
C GLY A 845 44.90 -20.83 87.60
N SER A 846 45.01 -19.95 86.59
CA SER A 846 43.89 -19.30 85.90
C SER A 846 43.67 -19.77 84.46
N GLU A 847 44.61 -20.54 83.92
CA GLU A 847 44.68 -21.01 82.54
C GLU A 847 43.55 -21.99 82.15
N SER A 848 43.15 -21.99 80.89
CA SER A 848 42.15 -22.91 80.34
C SER A 848 42.70 -24.33 80.14
N ARG A 849 43.97 -24.46 79.74
CA ARG A 849 44.63 -25.71 79.39
C ARG A 849 46.05 -25.73 79.95
N LEU A 850 46.61 -26.92 80.21
CA LEU A 850 47.99 -27.05 80.68
C LEU A 850 49.00 -26.48 79.67
N ALA A 851 48.72 -26.62 78.37
CA ALA A 851 49.53 -26.07 77.28
C ALA A 851 49.57 -24.52 77.23
N ASP A 852 48.65 -23.83 77.91
CA ASP A 852 48.60 -22.37 77.97
C ASP A 852 49.58 -21.80 79.04
N CYS A 853 50.09 -22.65 79.94
CA CYS A 853 50.96 -22.24 81.04
C CYS A 853 52.42 -21.99 80.61
N PRO A 854 53.19 -21.18 81.37
CA PRO A 854 54.65 -21.09 81.20
C PRO A 854 55.38 -22.42 81.51
N PHE A 855 56.28 -22.83 80.63
CA PHE A 855 57.20 -23.98 80.79
C PHE A 855 58.43 -23.80 79.88
N LEU A 856 59.42 -24.71 79.92
CA LEU A 856 60.68 -24.58 79.15
C LEU A 856 60.56 -24.74 77.63
N GLY A 857 59.40 -25.17 77.13
CA GLY A 857 59.15 -25.49 75.73
C GLY A 857 59.07 -26.99 75.45
N TRP A 858 58.39 -27.37 74.38
CA TRP A 858 58.07 -28.76 74.07
C TRP A 858 59.31 -29.65 73.93
N SER A 859 59.32 -30.78 74.65
CA SER A 859 60.44 -31.74 74.77
C SER A 859 61.77 -31.17 75.31
N VAL A 860 61.78 -29.96 75.87
CA VAL A 860 62.95 -29.38 76.54
C VAL A 860 62.90 -29.77 78.02
N HIS A 861 63.45 -30.94 78.35
CA HIS A 861 63.49 -31.47 79.71
C HIS A 861 64.84 -32.08 80.08
N ASN A 862 65.09 -32.28 81.39
CA ASN A 862 66.21 -33.12 81.87
C ASN A 862 65.74 -34.45 82.52
N CYS A 863 64.44 -34.59 82.74
CA CYS A 863 63.81 -35.67 83.51
C CYS A 863 63.78 -37.05 82.82
N ARG A 864 63.37 -38.06 83.59
CA ARG A 864 63.05 -39.44 83.17
C ARG A 864 61.62 -39.79 83.59
N HIS A 865 61.08 -40.92 83.09
CA HIS A 865 59.74 -41.35 83.49
C HIS A 865 59.55 -41.67 84.99
N SER A 866 60.64 -41.90 85.73
CA SER A 866 60.65 -41.97 87.20
C SER A 866 60.29 -40.64 87.90
N GLU A 867 60.24 -39.55 87.13
CA GLU A 867 59.92 -38.17 87.53
C GLU A 867 58.66 -37.68 86.78
N ASP A 868 57.87 -38.57 86.17
CA ASP A 868 56.56 -38.24 85.61
C ASP A 868 55.59 -37.81 86.71
N VAL A 869 54.89 -36.70 86.50
CA VAL A 869 53.91 -36.17 87.45
C VAL A 869 52.54 -36.85 87.32
N GLY A 870 51.84 -36.97 88.44
CA GLY A 870 50.43 -37.28 88.47
C GLY A 870 49.62 -36.24 89.25
N VAL A 871 48.30 -36.30 89.14
CA VAL A 871 47.39 -35.46 89.91
C VAL A 871 46.26 -36.26 90.54
N SER A 872 45.63 -35.68 91.56
CA SER A 872 44.31 -36.09 92.06
C SER A 872 43.39 -34.87 92.14
N CYS A 873 42.23 -34.97 91.52
CA CYS A 873 41.23 -33.93 91.40
C CYS A 873 40.11 -34.07 92.44
N GLY A 874 39.39 -32.97 92.70
CA GLY A 874 38.17 -32.96 93.49
C GLY A 874 36.93 -33.42 92.69
N ALA A 875 35.76 -33.08 93.21
CA ALA A 875 34.48 -33.46 92.60
C ALA A 875 34.32 -32.90 91.17
N ALA A 876 33.55 -33.61 90.34
CA ALA A 876 33.07 -33.08 89.07
C ALA A 876 32.26 -31.80 89.31
N SER A 877 32.50 -30.78 88.48
CA SER A 877 31.75 -29.53 88.56
C SER A 877 30.27 -29.76 88.22
N SER A 878 29.36 -29.05 88.89
CA SER A 878 27.92 -29.17 88.65
C SER A 878 27.53 -28.76 87.23
N LEU A 879 26.79 -29.63 86.53
CA LEU A 879 26.14 -29.32 85.25
C LEU A 879 25.15 -28.16 85.39
N SER A 880 25.10 -27.30 84.38
CA SER A 880 24.18 -26.16 84.27
C SER A 880 23.38 -26.27 82.98
N LEU A 881 22.06 -26.04 83.03
CA LEU A 881 21.22 -25.99 81.83
C LEU A 881 21.48 -24.67 81.09
N THR A 882 22.06 -24.73 79.90
CA THR A 882 22.41 -23.54 79.10
C THR A 882 21.31 -23.15 78.13
N ARG A 883 20.50 -24.09 77.65
CA ARG A 883 19.39 -23.81 76.72
C ARG A 883 18.29 -24.86 76.79
N ALA A 884 17.06 -24.41 76.59
CA ALA A 884 15.93 -25.25 76.21
C ALA A 884 15.35 -24.71 74.90
N THR A 885 15.00 -25.59 73.96
CA THR A 885 14.42 -25.23 72.66
C THR A 885 13.36 -26.25 72.25
N VAL A 886 12.21 -25.79 71.80
CA VAL A 886 11.11 -26.63 71.29
C VAL A 886 11.09 -26.56 69.76
N SER A 887 10.97 -27.71 69.10
CA SER A 887 10.72 -27.81 67.66
C SER A 887 9.61 -28.84 67.41
N SER A 888 8.47 -28.40 66.88
CA SER A 888 7.24 -29.19 66.75
C SER A 888 6.83 -29.90 68.06
N ALA A 889 7.19 -31.18 68.22
CA ALA A 889 6.87 -32.01 69.39
C ALA A 889 8.10 -32.38 70.23
N GLU A 890 9.29 -31.92 69.87
CA GLU A 890 10.55 -32.26 70.55
C GLU A 890 11.03 -31.09 71.43
N LEU A 891 11.27 -31.37 72.72
CA LEU A 891 11.95 -30.47 73.65
C LEU A 891 13.41 -30.89 73.77
N THR A 892 14.31 -30.10 73.19
CA THR A 892 15.76 -30.28 73.33
C THR A 892 16.28 -29.47 74.51
N LEU A 893 16.98 -30.14 75.43
CA LEU A 893 17.69 -29.55 76.55
C LEU A 893 19.20 -29.63 76.30
N ARG A 894 19.91 -28.50 76.35
CA ARG A 894 21.38 -28.43 76.32
C ARG A 894 21.93 -27.95 77.65
N TYR A 895 22.99 -28.62 78.10
CA TYR A 895 23.76 -28.28 79.30
C TYR A 895 25.07 -27.57 78.93
N ASP A 896 25.89 -27.21 79.91
CA ASP A 896 27.22 -26.59 79.72
C ASP A 896 28.28 -27.59 79.22
N ARG A 897 27.95 -28.89 79.18
CA ARG A 897 28.87 -30.00 78.84
C ARG A 897 28.13 -31.10 78.10
N ALA A 898 28.89 -31.97 77.44
CA ALA A 898 28.40 -33.24 76.93
C ALA A 898 27.89 -34.14 78.08
N LEU A 899 26.88 -34.96 77.79
CA LEU A 899 26.32 -35.94 78.71
C LEU A 899 26.79 -37.35 78.29
N ASP A 900 27.23 -38.15 79.26
CA ASP A 900 27.84 -39.50 79.09
C ASP A 900 26.89 -40.58 78.51
N GLY A 901 25.64 -40.24 78.18
CA GLY A 901 24.65 -41.13 77.56
C GLY A 901 24.10 -42.26 78.46
N GLY A 902 24.90 -42.80 79.39
CA GLY A 902 24.54 -43.93 80.25
C GLY A 902 23.55 -43.62 81.38
N SER A 903 23.20 -42.35 81.58
CA SER A 903 22.28 -41.89 82.64
C SER A 903 21.14 -41.05 82.07
N VAL A 904 20.29 -41.67 81.24
CA VAL A 904 19.06 -41.03 80.71
C VAL A 904 18.00 -40.97 81.83
N PRO A 905 17.48 -39.80 82.21
CA PRO A 905 16.38 -39.69 83.16
C PRO A 905 15.10 -40.37 82.64
N SER A 906 14.26 -40.86 83.53
CA SER A 906 12.99 -41.46 83.14
C SER A 906 12.02 -40.38 82.63
N PRO A 907 11.08 -40.71 81.72
CA PRO A 907 10.09 -39.73 81.23
C PRO A 907 9.23 -39.05 82.31
N GLY A 908 9.14 -39.63 83.51
CA GLY A 908 8.45 -39.05 84.68
C GLY A 908 9.31 -38.09 85.52
N ASP A 909 10.61 -37.96 85.26
CA ASP A 909 11.51 -37.04 85.98
C ASP A 909 11.38 -35.60 85.43
N PHE A 910 10.76 -35.42 84.27
CA PHE A 910 10.48 -34.13 83.65
C PHE A 910 9.00 -33.74 83.84
N VAL A 911 8.77 -32.55 84.40
CA VAL A 911 7.42 -31.96 84.52
C VAL A 911 7.33 -30.73 83.63
N VAL A 912 6.48 -30.80 82.60
CA VAL A 912 6.21 -29.68 81.69
C VAL A 912 4.91 -29.00 82.10
N THR A 913 4.96 -27.70 82.36
CA THR A 913 3.80 -26.86 82.71
C THR A 913 3.73 -25.66 81.77
N ALA A 914 2.59 -25.47 81.09
CA ALA A 914 2.33 -24.27 80.31
C ALA A 914 2.05 -23.06 81.23
N ASP A 915 2.61 -21.90 80.90
CA ASP A 915 2.34 -20.64 81.60
C ASP A 915 1.37 -19.79 80.75
N ALA A 916 0.14 -19.65 81.22
CA ALA A 916 -0.91 -18.92 80.52
C ALA A 916 -0.67 -17.39 80.40
N SER A 917 0.44 -16.85 80.95
CA SER A 917 0.79 -15.44 80.84
C SER A 917 1.62 -15.06 79.60
N THR A 918 2.23 -16.03 78.91
CA THR A 918 3.12 -15.76 77.75
C THR A 918 2.56 -16.22 76.41
N GLY A 919 1.55 -17.10 76.38
CA GLY A 919 0.91 -17.55 75.14
C GLY A 919 1.67 -18.62 74.36
N MET A 920 2.42 -19.48 75.06
CA MET A 920 2.97 -20.76 74.56
C MET A 920 2.31 -21.94 75.27
#